data_AF-A0A4Q0IWZ3-F1
#
_entry.id   AF-A0A4Q0IWZ3-F1
#
_cell.length_a   1.000
_cell.length_b   1.000
_cell.length_c   1.000
_cell.angle_alpha   90.00
_cell.angle_beta   90.00
_cell.angle_gamma   90.00
#
_symmetry.space_group_name_H-M   'P 1'
#
loop_
_entity.id
_entity.type
_entity.pdbx_description
1 polymer ?
#
loop_
_entity_poly.entity_id
_entity_poly.type
_entity_poly.pdbx_seq_one_letter_code
_entity_poly.pdbx_strand_id
1 'polypeptide(L)'
;MKKITLLLFIALFSSAGFASPLTPDQALQRIKSSSLRSKGINNTENLTLRHTFLTETKVPTLYVFAHNNDSGFILLSADDAAAPVLGYSDKGNFNADEMPPQMKWWLSEYSRQIEYAAEKQIGTYTSTANNGSRKTVAPLMSTRWNQDAPYNLLVPSKDSRNYPTGCVATAMAQVMKYWNYPERGTGSGSITLPSGAQGESSMNFRIAFDWENMLDIYKSGDYDDTQAKAVATLMKACGYSTKMNYSMGGSGTLSRFAAQALVNNFSYNPDIEYCERDYYSAAEWEGMLYAEMAAGRPVLYGGVSSSVGHEFVCDGYAGDGYFHFNWGWGGMSDGYFLLAALDPGSVGIGGGTGSDGFNYAQDIIIGIQPGASYSYTPRMTQLGNLSATVSGKSVTMTLDYGGRQGYWVNTDIREIDVNFGVTIEPTFAGAQGGGALKLQSGAIAAPSLTPTDGGYQVRYAGYEGKVSFNIPDGLADGSYRVTVSSQQNGNPEALWLPVLKEQGCVNSFYITKSAGRYEVSTSLPSVVAVTGAEVVGKLYYGCASRLNVTVGNTSQEATIATLKPCLYSGDVCAMEGDAFEVSLSGGESRQVDLTTVFRILPGVAAPSRLTSYKLRFVDAETGEPQDWNASVRMYVNAAVSLGVNEFVAENATLTGDKEGDTTVPNVYEVSAGSSLMLKAVVENLGAYFGYGISAQVSPASDTGNVLATVKFGPDLFLAEKSETATITSTLSTDGIGGYDLYRVRLYAMAPNGFAEIKGAPEIYFRLSSSGVSEVDALGVGEVSFDRGSRKVFATGDVSGLDLYDISGSMIAAEPVADGERLSARVDDAMSGIVIAVARYRSGAVKTLKIVL
;
A
#
# COMPACT_ATOMS: atom_id res chain seq x y z
N MET A 1 11.93 -64.32 -7.16
CA MET A 1 13.02 -63.78 -6.31
C MET A 1 12.86 -62.28 -6.20
N LYS A 2 13.07 -61.74 -4.99
CA LYS A 2 12.96 -60.34 -4.59
C LYS A 2 13.65 -59.37 -5.58
N LYS A 3 13.09 -58.18 -5.78
CA LYS A 3 13.70 -56.91 -5.34
C LYS A 3 12.76 -55.70 -5.56
N ILE A 4 12.55 -55.00 -4.45
CA ILE A 4 11.96 -53.68 -4.28
C ILE A 4 12.94 -52.63 -4.80
N THR A 5 12.46 -51.57 -5.48
CA THR A 5 13.09 -50.24 -5.38
C THR A 5 12.06 -49.12 -5.51
N LEU A 6 12.09 -48.25 -4.49
CA LEU A 6 11.32 -47.05 -4.17
C LEU A 6 11.74 -45.84 -5.05
N LEU A 7 10.81 -44.98 -5.49
CA LEU A 7 10.96 -43.52 -5.67
C LEU A 7 9.68 -42.95 -6.32
N LEU A 8 9.15 -41.77 -6.04
CA LEU A 8 9.06 -40.86 -4.88
C LEU A 8 7.97 -39.86 -5.35
N PHE A 9 6.91 -39.67 -4.56
CA PHE A 9 5.84 -38.71 -4.86
C PHE A 9 6.40 -37.28 -4.88
N ILE A 10 6.19 -36.53 -5.97
CA ILE A 10 6.25 -35.06 -5.97
C ILE A 10 4.82 -34.56 -6.15
N ALA A 11 4.30 -33.99 -5.06
CA ALA A 11 3.00 -33.33 -4.98
C ALA A 11 3.03 -31.98 -5.72
N LEU A 12 1.94 -31.70 -6.43
CA LEU A 12 1.60 -30.39 -6.99
C LEU A 12 1.42 -29.38 -5.86
N PHE A 13 2.26 -28.34 -5.84
CA PHE A 13 1.96 -27.08 -5.16
C PHE A 13 1.31 -26.14 -6.18
N SER A 14 0.04 -25.82 -5.95
CA SER A 14 -0.66 -24.69 -6.55
C SER A 14 -0.09 -23.38 -5.97
N SER A 15 0.72 -22.66 -6.74
CA SER A 15 1.12 -21.28 -6.43
C SER A 15 0.09 -20.31 -6.99
N ALA A 16 -0.58 -19.58 -6.08
CA ALA A 16 -1.32 -18.37 -6.38
C ALA A 16 -0.41 -17.38 -7.16
N GLY A 17 -0.94 -16.76 -8.21
CA GLY A 17 -0.21 -15.75 -8.98
C GLY A 17 0.01 -14.48 -8.16
N PHE A 18 1.26 -14.18 -7.83
CA PHE A 18 1.67 -12.86 -7.35
C PHE A 18 1.69 -11.88 -8.53
N ALA A 19 1.24 -10.64 -8.32
CA ALA A 19 1.55 -9.54 -9.24
C ALA A 19 3.07 -9.42 -9.36
N SER A 20 3.60 -9.32 -10.58
CA SER A 20 5.06 -9.19 -10.78
C SER A 20 5.50 -7.75 -10.49
N PRO A 21 6.64 -7.52 -9.82
CA PRO A 21 7.17 -6.19 -9.60
C PRO A 21 7.37 -5.42 -10.91
N LEU A 22 7.16 -4.11 -10.85
CA LEU A 22 7.39 -3.19 -11.96
C LEU A 22 8.87 -3.16 -12.33
N THR A 23 9.17 -3.10 -13.63
CA THR A 23 10.54 -2.84 -14.12
C THR A 23 10.93 -1.37 -13.90
N PRO A 24 12.24 -1.02 -13.96
CA PRO A 24 12.69 0.37 -13.87
C PRO A 24 12.00 1.30 -14.89
N ASP A 25 11.79 0.82 -16.12
CA ASP A 25 11.11 1.60 -17.17
C ASP A 25 9.62 1.79 -16.86
N GLN A 26 8.95 0.77 -16.31
CA GLN A 26 7.56 0.89 -15.89
C GLN A 26 7.41 1.86 -14.71
N ALA A 27 8.32 1.82 -13.74
CA ALA A 27 8.35 2.78 -12.63
C ALA A 27 8.57 4.21 -13.14
N LEU A 28 9.44 4.42 -14.13
CA LEU A 28 9.67 5.71 -14.76
C LEU A 28 8.48 6.18 -15.62
N GLN A 29 7.74 5.26 -16.25
CA GLN A 29 6.53 5.59 -17.00
C GLN A 29 5.37 6.03 -16.10
N ARG A 30 5.32 5.57 -14.84
CA ARG A 30 4.28 5.98 -13.87
C ARG A 30 4.37 7.45 -13.48
N ILE A 31 5.51 8.10 -13.69
CA ILE A 31 5.70 9.52 -13.36
C ILE A 31 5.49 10.42 -14.58
N LYS A 32 4.41 11.20 -14.58
CA LYS A 32 4.19 12.23 -15.62
C LYS A 32 5.05 13.47 -15.32
N SER A 33 5.70 14.04 -16.34
CA SER A 33 6.59 15.21 -16.18
C SER A 33 5.94 16.41 -15.50
N SER A 34 4.62 16.62 -15.68
CA SER A 34 3.85 17.64 -14.98
C SER A 34 3.63 17.35 -13.48
N SER A 35 3.48 16.07 -13.11
CA SER A 35 3.33 15.62 -11.72
C SER A 35 4.65 15.79 -10.95
N LEU A 36 5.79 15.51 -11.59
CA LEU A 36 7.11 15.72 -10.99
C LEU A 36 7.40 17.20 -10.74
N ARG A 37 7.04 18.08 -11.69
CA ARG A 37 7.19 19.54 -11.53
C ARG A 37 6.32 20.09 -10.40
N SER A 38 5.11 19.57 -10.19
CA SER A 38 4.28 19.96 -9.03
C SER A 38 4.87 19.54 -7.68
N LYS A 39 5.77 18.55 -7.67
CA LYS A 39 6.56 18.13 -6.50
C LYS A 39 7.91 18.83 -6.40
N GLY A 40 8.12 19.93 -7.14
CA GLY A 40 9.38 20.69 -7.13
C GLY A 40 10.56 20.02 -7.85
N ILE A 41 10.34 18.88 -8.54
CA ILE A 41 11.36 18.20 -9.33
C ILE A 41 11.44 18.87 -10.70
N ASN A 42 12.42 19.76 -10.85
CA ASN A 42 12.52 20.63 -12.03
C ASN A 42 13.27 20.00 -13.22
N ASN A 43 14.06 18.93 -12.99
CA ASN A 43 14.81 18.23 -14.03
C ASN A 43 14.44 16.74 -14.03
N THR A 44 13.81 16.27 -15.11
CA THR A 44 13.34 14.89 -15.24
C THR A 44 13.91 14.19 -16.47
N GLU A 45 14.81 14.86 -17.19
CA GLU A 45 15.46 14.35 -18.39
C GLU A 45 16.81 13.73 -18.03
N ASN A 46 17.20 12.66 -18.74
CA ASN A 46 18.48 11.96 -18.56
C ASN A 46 18.69 11.36 -17.15
N LEU A 47 17.61 10.93 -16.49
CA LEU A 47 17.70 10.12 -15.27
C LEU A 47 18.30 8.74 -15.60
N THR A 48 19.27 8.32 -14.80
CA THR A 48 19.94 7.02 -14.94
C THR A 48 19.71 6.19 -13.69
N LEU A 49 19.39 4.90 -13.86
CA LEU A 49 19.26 3.96 -12.74
C LEU A 49 20.63 3.82 -12.05
N ARG A 50 20.68 4.16 -10.76
CA ARG A 50 21.89 4.07 -9.93
C ARG A 50 21.88 2.86 -9.02
N HIS A 51 20.71 2.49 -8.50
CA HIS A 51 20.60 1.42 -7.54
C HIS A 51 19.20 0.80 -7.54
N THR A 52 19.15 -0.49 -7.21
CA THR A 52 17.91 -1.26 -7.02
C THR A 52 17.96 -1.88 -5.65
N PHE A 53 16.96 -1.57 -4.82
CA PHE A 53 16.76 -2.28 -3.55
C PHE A 53 15.98 -3.56 -3.80
N LEU A 54 16.39 -4.61 -3.10
CA LEU A 54 15.86 -5.95 -3.25
C LEU A 54 15.48 -6.50 -1.88
N THR A 55 14.42 -7.31 -1.84
CA THR A 55 14.12 -8.18 -0.69
C THR A 55 15.22 -9.25 -0.52
N GLU A 56 15.16 -10.00 0.58
CA GLU A 56 16.03 -11.17 0.79
C GLU A 56 15.89 -12.20 -0.35
N THR A 57 14.68 -12.35 -0.87
CA THR A 57 14.31 -13.24 -1.99
C THR A 57 14.62 -12.65 -3.37
N LYS A 58 15.36 -11.52 -3.43
CA LYS A 58 15.80 -10.84 -4.67
C LYS A 58 14.67 -10.25 -5.50
N VAL A 59 13.56 -9.88 -4.87
CA VAL A 59 12.46 -9.17 -5.49
C VAL A 59 12.71 -7.66 -5.40
N PRO A 60 12.65 -6.89 -6.50
CA PRO A 60 12.79 -5.43 -6.46
C PRO A 60 11.69 -4.75 -5.64
N THR A 61 12.07 -3.82 -4.77
CA THR A 61 11.14 -3.03 -3.94
C THR A 61 11.13 -1.55 -4.33
N LEU A 62 12.29 -0.95 -4.58
CA LEU A 62 12.40 0.44 -5.07
C LEU A 62 13.66 0.67 -5.89
N TYR A 63 13.60 1.70 -6.75
CA TYR A 63 14.64 2.12 -7.66
C TYR A 63 15.14 3.52 -7.34
N VAL A 64 16.46 3.73 -7.42
CA VAL A 64 17.08 5.04 -7.32
C VAL A 64 17.55 5.50 -8.67
N PHE A 65 17.01 6.63 -9.14
CA PHE A 65 17.46 7.28 -10.35
C PHE A 65 18.15 8.60 -10.00
N ALA A 66 19.26 8.90 -10.65
CA ALA A 66 19.96 10.17 -10.46
C ALA A 66 20.50 10.73 -11.78
N HIS A 67 20.78 12.03 -11.79
CA HIS A 67 21.46 12.68 -12.91
C HIS A 67 22.97 12.38 -12.89
N ASN A 68 23.65 12.63 -14.01
CA ASN A 68 25.10 12.47 -14.13
C ASN A 68 25.91 13.69 -13.63
N ASN A 69 25.25 14.78 -13.24
CA ASN A 69 25.85 16.10 -12.96
C ASN A 69 25.42 16.66 -11.59
N ASP A 70 25.32 15.81 -10.56
CA ASP A 70 25.01 16.18 -9.17
C ASP A 70 23.74 17.07 -9.02
N SER A 71 22.76 16.85 -9.89
CA SER A 71 21.50 17.62 -9.95
C SER A 71 20.33 16.90 -9.27
N GLY A 72 20.62 16.10 -8.24
CA GLY A 72 19.62 15.40 -7.43
C GLY A 72 19.36 13.95 -7.85
N PHE A 73 18.44 13.33 -7.10
CA PHE A 73 17.99 11.96 -7.29
C PHE A 73 16.49 11.81 -7.01
N ILE A 74 15.89 10.73 -7.49
CA ILE A 74 14.50 10.35 -7.25
C ILE A 74 14.41 8.87 -6.89
N LEU A 75 13.54 8.56 -5.95
CA LEU A 75 13.24 7.22 -5.45
C LEU A 75 11.86 6.81 -5.95
N LEU A 76 11.80 5.73 -6.72
CA LEU A 76 10.57 5.22 -7.32
C LEU A 76 10.22 3.84 -6.76
N SER A 77 8.94 3.61 -6.47
CA SER A 77 8.47 2.28 -6.08
C SER A 77 8.55 1.28 -7.23
N ALA A 78 8.96 0.05 -6.93
CA ALA A 78 8.90 -1.08 -7.86
C ALA A 78 7.55 -1.82 -7.82
N ASP A 79 6.54 -1.30 -7.12
CA ASP A 79 5.24 -1.94 -6.95
C ASP A 79 4.09 -0.92 -7.10
N ASP A 80 2.98 -1.33 -7.72
CA ASP A 80 1.82 -0.49 -7.99
C ASP A 80 0.92 -0.30 -6.77
N ALA A 81 1.03 -1.15 -5.74
CA ALA A 81 0.38 -0.98 -4.44
C ALA A 81 1.01 0.15 -3.58
N ALA A 82 2.18 0.67 -3.97
CA ALA A 82 2.88 1.75 -3.28
C ALA A 82 2.98 3.05 -4.09
N ALA A 83 3.23 4.16 -3.38
CA ALA A 83 3.34 5.49 -3.93
C ALA A 83 4.40 5.54 -5.05
N PRO A 84 4.11 6.14 -6.22
CA PRO A 84 5.05 6.14 -7.35
C PRO A 84 6.40 6.80 -7.03
N VAL A 85 6.39 7.88 -6.25
CA VAL A 85 7.60 8.63 -5.84
C VAL A 85 7.70 8.55 -4.32
N LEU A 86 8.74 7.90 -3.80
CA LEU A 86 8.95 7.68 -2.37
C LEU A 86 9.79 8.79 -1.71
N GLY A 87 10.60 9.46 -2.51
CA GLY A 87 11.42 10.60 -2.10
C GLY A 87 12.26 11.13 -3.25
N TYR A 88 12.83 12.30 -3.07
CA TYR A 88 13.67 12.97 -4.06
C TYR A 88 14.57 14.02 -3.39
N SER A 89 15.63 14.41 -4.08
CA SER A 89 16.41 15.60 -3.75
C SER A 89 16.60 16.43 -5.02
N ASP A 90 16.54 17.75 -4.89
CA ASP A 90 16.71 18.69 -6.00
C ASP A 90 18.18 19.02 -6.27
N LYS A 91 19.10 18.57 -5.40
CA LYS A 91 20.53 18.87 -5.43
C LYS A 91 21.36 17.68 -4.97
N GLY A 92 22.65 17.70 -5.30
CA GLY A 92 23.60 16.68 -4.87
C GLY A 92 23.51 15.40 -5.70
N ASN A 93 24.20 14.37 -5.24
CA ASN A 93 24.29 13.08 -5.93
C ASN A 93 23.88 11.95 -4.98
N PHE A 94 23.62 10.79 -5.55
CA PHE A 94 23.38 9.57 -4.82
C PHE A 94 24.53 8.59 -5.02
N ASN A 95 25.13 8.15 -3.91
CA ASN A 95 26.13 7.09 -3.89
C ASN A 95 25.67 5.98 -2.94
N ALA A 96 25.42 4.79 -3.48
CA ALA A 96 24.93 3.66 -2.69
C ALA A 96 25.97 3.15 -1.68
N ASP A 97 27.26 3.26 -1.99
CA ASP A 97 28.35 2.76 -1.15
C ASP A 97 28.65 3.69 0.04
N GLU A 98 28.25 4.97 -0.07
CA GLU A 98 28.45 6.02 0.94
C GLU A 98 27.12 6.49 1.56
N MET A 99 26.06 5.71 1.39
CA MET A 99 24.72 6.08 1.86
C MET A 99 24.70 6.29 3.38
N PRO A 100 24.08 7.39 3.88
CA PRO A 100 23.83 7.56 5.30
C PRO A 100 23.11 6.34 5.90
N PRO A 101 23.57 5.76 7.02
CA PRO A 101 22.91 4.65 7.68
C PRO A 101 21.45 4.92 8.03
N GLN A 102 21.11 6.16 8.38
CA GLN A 102 19.73 6.60 8.65
C GLN A 102 18.85 6.50 7.40
N MET A 103 19.34 6.96 6.25
CA MET A 103 18.63 6.83 4.97
C MET A 103 18.52 5.35 4.59
N LYS A 104 19.58 4.56 4.74
CA LYS A 104 19.55 3.12 4.45
C LYS A 104 18.46 2.42 5.27
N TRP A 105 18.36 2.75 6.56
CA TRP A 105 17.27 2.27 7.41
C TRP A 105 15.90 2.74 6.91
N TRP A 106 15.73 4.02 6.58
CA TRP A 106 14.47 4.55 6.04
C TRP A 106 14.01 3.82 4.77
N LEU A 107 14.93 3.58 3.82
CA LEU A 107 14.63 2.85 2.58
C LEU A 107 14.35 1.36 2.82
N SER A 108 14.90 0.78 3.89
CA SER A 108 14.56 -0.58 4.31
C SER A 108 13.13 -0.66 4.85
N GLU A 109 12.64 0.36 5.55
CA GLU A 109 11.24 0.43 6.00
C GLU A 109 10.27 0.55 4.81
N TYR A 110 10.62 1.31 3.78
CA TYR A 110 9.85 1.29 2.52
C TYR A 110 9.85 -0.08 1.84
N SER A 111 11.01 -0.74 1.80
CA SER A 111 11.11 -2.07 1.19
C SER A 111 10.23 -3.08 1.90
N ARG A 112 10.20 -3.03 3.24
CA ARG A 112 9.35 -3.90 4.06
C ARG A 112 7.86 -3.63 3.81
N GLN A 113 7.47 -2.36 3.71
CA GLN A 113 6.10 -1.96 3.38
C GLN A 113 5.66 -2.51 2.02
N ILE A 114 6.52 -2.37 1.01
CA ILE A 114 6.24 -2.83 -0.35
C ILE A 114 6.16 -4.36 -0.41
N GLU A 115 7.07 -5.07 0.27
CA GLU A 115 7.05 -6.53 0.36
C GLU A 115 5.74 -7.04 0.97
N TYR A 116 5.29 -6.43 2.07
CA TYR A 116 4.01 -6.78 2.67
C TYR A 116 2.81 -6.47 1.79
N ALA A 117 2.83 -5.34 1.07
CA ALA A 117 1.77 -5.01 0.13
C ALA A 117 1.62 -6.08 -0.95
N ALA A 118 2.74 -6.55 -1.48
CA ALA A 118 2.78 -7.66 -2.43
C ALA A 118 2.30 -8.98 -1.80
N GLU A 119 2.72 -9.31 -0.57
CA GLU A 119 2.28 -10.52 0.15
C GLU A 119 0.78 -10.55 0.43
N LYS A 120 0.20 -9.41 0.82
CA LYS A 120 -1.22 -9.28 1.15
C LYS A 120 -2.09 -8.95 -0.05
N GLN A 121 -1.51 -8.82 -1.24
CA GLN A 121 -2.20 -8.46 -2.48
C GLN A 121 -3.02 -7.17 -2.32
N ILE A 122 -2.43 -6.18 -1.64
CA ILE A 122 -3.06 -4.87 -1.43
C ILE A 122 -3.26 -4.21 -2.80
N GLY A 123 -4.44 -3.64 -3.01
CA GLY A 123 -4.79 -3.01 -4.28
C GLY A 123 -3.92 -1.81 -4.64
N THR A 124 -3.98 -1.39 -5.90
CA THR A 124 -3.19 -0.29 -6.45
C THR A 124 -3.30 0.99 -5.60
N TYR A 125 -2.17 1.68 -5.43
CA TYR A 125 -2.09 2.95 -4.70
C TYR A 125 -3.00 4.01 -5.33
N THR A 126 -3.98 4.50 -4.58
CA THR A 126 -5.00 5.46 -5.07
C THR A 126 -4.82 6.90 -4.59
N SER A 127 -3.81 7.18 -3.75
CA SER A 127 -3.54 8.51 -3.19
C SER A 127 -4.78 9.15 -2.56
N THR A 128 -5.17 8.69 -1.37
CA THR A 128 -6.27 9.29 -0.61
C THR A 128 -5.89 10.60 0.08
N ALA A 129 -4.59 10.92 0.18
CA ALA A 129 -4.08 12.09 0.87
C ALA A 129 -4.20 13.39 0.04
N ASN A 130 -5.41 13.94 0.00
CA ASN A 130 -5.64 15.34 -0.35
C ASN A 130 -5.39 16.23 0.89
N ASN A 131 -4.12 16.54 1.19
CA ASN A 131 -3.77 17.68 2.06
C ASN A 131 -3.44 18.92 1.22
N GLY A 132 -4.19 19.15 0.13
CA GLY A 132 -4.02 20.27 -0.82
C GLY A 132 -4.22 21.69 -0.24
N SER A 133 -4.11 21.86 1.08
CA SER A 133 -4.23 23.13 1.80
C SER A 133 -3.00 23.49 2.65
N ARG A 134 -2.05 22.56 2.83
CA ARG A 134 -0.87 22.80 3.67
C ARG A 134 0.19 23.58 2.91
N LYS A 135 0.78 24.59 3.56
CA LYS A 135 1.79 25.46 2.94
C LYS A 135 3.15 24.76 2.91
N THR A 136 3.88 24.94 1.83
CA THR A 136 5.29 24.55 1.74
C THR A 136 6.12 25.30 2.79
N VAL A 137 7.02 24.57 3.45
CA VAL A 137 8.04 25.07 4.37
C VAL A 137 9.39 24.63 3.81
N ALA A 138 10.22 25.57 3.38
CA ALA A 138 11.58 25.29 2.95
C ALA A 138 12.43 24.73 4.11
N PRO A 139 13.54 24.02 3.85
CA PRO A 139 14.41 23.50 4.90
C PRO A 139 14.83 24.63 5.83
N LEU A 140 14.50 24.50 7.11
CA LEU A 140 14.74 25.52 8.14
C LEU A 140 16.23 25.65 8.44
N MET A 141 17.00 24.57 8.26
CA MET A 141 18.39 24.50 8.69
C MET A 141 19.38 24.62 7.53
N SER A 142 20.38 25.47 7.73
CA SER A 142 21.51 25.66 6.83
C SER A 142 22.66 24.69 7.10
N THR A 143 22.75 24.14 8.32
CA THR A 143 23.85 23.25 8.73
C THR A 143 23.86 21.96 7.90
N ARG A 144 25.05 21.50 7.54
CA ARG A 144 25.31 20.20 6.91
C ARG A 144 26.44 19.52 7.68
N TRP A 145 26.14 19.17 8.94
CA TRP A 145 27.13 18.62 9.86
C TRP A 145 27.28 17.11 9.72
N ASN A 146 28.39 16.58 10.23
CA ASN A 146 28.75 15.15 10.15
C ASN A 146 29.22 14.65 11.52
N GLN A 147 29.60 13.37 11.60
CA GLN A 147 30.00 12.71 12.84
C GLN A 147 31.52 12.54 13.01
N ASP A 148 32.29 12.80 11.97
CA ASP A 148 33.75 12.66 11.92
C ASP A 148 34.45 14.01 12.11
N ALA A 149 35.72 14.13 11.71
CA ALA A 149 36.47 15.36 11.89
C ALA A 149 35.88 16.49 11.01
N PRO A 150 35.77 17.74 11.52
CA PRO A 150 36.25 18.21 12.81
C PRO A 150 35.24 18.06 13.98
N TYR A 151 34.01 17.61 13.72
CA TYR A 151 32.92 17.52 14.69
C TYR A 151 33.27 16.67 15.91
N ASN A 152 34.05 15.60 15.72
CA ASN A 152 34.47 14.70 16.80
C ASN A 152 35.82 15.05 17.45
N LEU A 153 36.36 16.25 17.26
CA LEU A 153 37.70 16.61 17.74
C LEU A 153 37.89 16.41 19.26
N LEU A 154 36.84 16.61 20.05
CA LEU A 154 36.90 16.64 21.52
C LEU A 154 36.23 15.45 22.22
N VAL A 155 35.70 14.48 21.46
CA VAL A 155 35.15 13.25 22.04
C VAL A 155 36.29 12.28 22.39
N PRO A 156 36.05 11.20 23.16
CA PRO A 156 37.10 10.24 23.47
C PRO A 156 37.76 9.65 22.21
N SER A 157 38.93 9.08 22.39
CA SER A 157 39.71 8.49 21.30
C SER A 157 40.29 7.15 21.70
N LYS A 158 40.69 6.35 20.71
CA LYS A 158 41.45 5.11 20.91
C LYS A 158 42.43 4.96 19.76
N ASP A 159 43.67 4.61 20.08
CA ASP A 159 44.75 4.44 19.10
C ASP A 159 44.90 5.66 18.15
N SER A 160 44.87 6.86 18.73
CA SER A 160 44.93 8.15 18.02
C SER A 160 43.78 8.45 17.04
N ARG A 161 42.69 7.68 17.09
CA ARG A 161 41.47 7.92 16.33
C ARG A 161 40.34 8.35 17.26
N ASN A 162 39.67 9.44 16.94
CA ASN A 162 38.48 9.88 17.68
C ASN A 162 37.29 8.99 17.33
N TYR A 163 36.45 8.67 18.31
CA TYR A 163 35.16 8.03 18.05
C TYR A 163 34.25 8.97 17.24
N PRO A 164 33.27 8.47 16.48
CA PRO A 164 32.24 9.33 15.90
C PRO A 164 31.40 9.99 16.99
N THR A 165 30.88 11.20 16.73
CA THR A 165 30.04 11.96 17.69
C THR A 165 28.76 11.21 18.08
N GLY A 166 28.16 10.49 17.12
CA GLY A 166 26.87 9.82 17.24
C GLY A 166 25.75 10.61 16.57
N CYS A 167 24.79 9.88 15.98
CA CYS A 167 23.67 10.45 15.23
C CYS A 167 22.82 11.38 16.11
N VAL A 168 22.47 10.96 17.33
CA VAL A 168 21.68 11.76 18.29
C VAL A 168 22.38 13.06 18.64
N ALA A 169 23.68 13.01 18.94
CA ALA A 169 24.45 14.22 19.28
C ALA A 169 24.52 15.18 18.08
N THR A 170 24.68 14.64 16.87
CA THR A 170 24.77 15.44 15.64
C THR A 170 23.45 16.11 15.29
N ALA A 171 22.34 15.36 15.31
CA ALA A 171 21.00 15.89 15.07
C ALA A 171 20.65 16.97 16.11
N MET A 172 20.84 16.66 17.40
CA MET A 172 20.62 17.60 18.49
C MET A 172 21.47 18.87 18.36
N ALA A 173 22.77 18.75 18.05
CA ALA A 173 23.66 19.89 17.88
C ALA A 173 23.24 20.78 16.70
N GLN A 174 22.82 20.21 15.58
CA GLN A 174 22.34 20.97 14.43
C GLN A 174 21.06 21.76 14.77
N VAL A 175 20.11 21.15 15.50
CA VAL A 175 18.91 21.86 15.98
C VAL A 175 19.27 22.96 16.97
N MET A 176 20.23 22.72 17.87
CA MET A 176 20.69 23.76 18.79
C MET A 176 21.37 24.93 18.06
N LYS A 177 22.10 24.65 16.98
CA LYS A 177 22.73 25.66 16.13
C LYS A 177 21.71 26.49 15.36
N TYR A 178 20.62 25.90 14.89
CA TYR A 178 19.51 26.65 14.27
C TYR A 178 19.00 27.76 15.19
N TRP A 179 18.86 27.46 16.49
CA TRP A 179 18.45 28.43 17.49
C TRP A 179 19.58 29.31 18.02
N ASN A 180 20.84 28.94 17.80
CA ASN A 180 22.03 29.49 18.47
C ASN A 180 21.81 29.63 19.99
N TYR A 181 21.31 28.56 20.62
CA TYR A 181 20.88 28.58 22.02
C TYR A 181 21.26 27.27 22.74
N PRO A 182 21.64 27.32 24.03
CA PRO A 182 21.79 28.49 24.90
C PRO A 182 23.16 29.17 24.78
N GLU A 183 23.38 30.33 25.40
CA GLU A 183 24.74 30.87 25.59
C GLU A 183 25.59 29.91 26.45
N ARG A 184 24.98 29.36 27.50
CA ARG A 184 25.59 28.40 28.44
C ARG A 184 24.56 27.36 28.87
N GLY A 185 24.99 26.11 29.00
CA GLY A 185 24.19 25.07 29.63
C GLY A 185 24.28 25.09 31.16
N THR A 186 23.63 24.11 31.79
CA THR A 186 23.59 23.92 33.24
C THR A 186 23.90 22.47 33.62
N GLY A 187 24.45 22.29 34.82
CA GLY A 187 24.86 20.98 35.30
C GLY A 187 26.06 20.39 34.57
N SER A 188 26.12 19.07 34.52
CA SER A 188 27.18 18.29 33.90
C SER A 188 26.64 16.95 33.40
N GLY A 189 27.30 16.35 32.43
CA GLY A 189 27.00 15.00 31.93
C GLY A 189 28.21 14.09 32.03
N SER A 190 27.96 12.79 31.98
CA SER A 190 28.99 11.76 32.04
C SER A 190 28.67 10.59 31.13
N ILE A 191 29.74 9.92 30.69
CA ILE A 191 29.71 8.73 29.85
C ILE A 191 30.53 7.62 30.51
N THR A 192 30.24 6.38 30.14
CA THR A 192 31.15 5.27 30.41
C THR A 192 32.18 5.25 29.29
N LEU A 193 33.47 5.39 29.63
CA LEU A 193 34.54 5.30 28.63
C LEU A 193 34.65 3.87 28.10
N PRO A 194 34.73 3.68 26.77
CA PRO A 194 35.02 2.37 26.21
C PRO A 194 36.37 1.83 26.70
N SER A 195 36.50 0.50 26.75
CA SER A 195 37.74 -0.13 27.22
C SER A 195 38.95 0.27 26.36
N GLY A 196 39.96 0.85 27.02
CA GLY A 196 41.17 1.36 26.41
C GLY A 196 41.03 2.73 25.73
N ALA A 197 39.89 3.41 25.86
CA ALA A 197 39.71 4.77 25.38
C ALA A 197 40.49 5.80 26.22
N GLN A 198 40.94 6.87 25.57
CA GLN A 198 41.56 8.06 26.16
C GLN A 198 40.58 9.23 26.07
N GLY A 199 40.55 10.08 27.10
CA GLY A 199 39.67 11.25 27.16
C GLY A 199 39.00 11.41 28.52
N GLU A 200 38.22 12.48 28.67
CA GLU A 200 37.45 12.74 29.89
C GLU A 200 36.16 11.94 29.90
N SER A 201 35.72 11.41 31.04
CA SER A 201 34.43 10.73 31.18
C SER A 201 33.27 11.65 31.59
N SER A 202 33.54 12.93 31.82
CA SER A 202 32.52 13.92 32.20
C SER A 202 32.79 15.30 31.60
N MET A 203 31.75 16.14 31.54
CA MET A 203 31.84 17.51 31.05
C MET A 203 30.88 18.42 31.84
N ASN A 204 31.35 19.62 32.20
CA ASN A 204 30.50 20.67 32.76
C ASN A 204 29.90 21.51 31.63
N PHE A 205 28.59 21.76 31.69
CA PHE A 205 27.88 22.47 30.62
C PHE A 205 27.81 23.99 30.81
N ARG A 206 28.33 24.56 31.90
CA ARG A 206 28.40 26.02 32.15
C ARG A 206 29.47 26.74 31.31
N ILE A 207 29.92 26.10 30.25
CA ILE A 207 30.81 26.68 29.24
C ILE A 207 30.00 27.53 28.27
N ALA A 208 30.62 28.57 27.70
CA ALA A 208 30.00 29.35 26.65
C ALA A 208 30.09 28.61 25.31
N PHE A 209 28.97 28.51 24.59
CA PHE A 209 28.97 28.01 23.23
C PHE A 209 29.28 29.14 22.25
N ASP A 210 30.35 28.95 21.47
CA ASP A 210 30.82 29.94 20.50
C ASP A 210 30.04 29.83 19.18
N TRP A 211 28.78 30.26 19.22
CA TRP A 211 27.86 30.13 18.08
C TRP A 211 28.36 30.83 16.82
N GLU A 212 29.08 31.95 16.96
CA GLU A 212 29.59 32.74 15.83
C GLU A 212 30.67 31.99 15.05
N ASN A 213 31.50 31.18 15.73
CA ASN A 213 32.51 30.34 15.08
C ASN A 213 31.99 28.95 14.66
N MET A 214 30.70 28.66 14.85
CA MET A 214 30.07 27.45 14.32
C MET A 214 29.55 27.69 12.90
N LEU A 215 30.27 27.17 11.91
CA LEU A 215 29.92 27.29 10.49
C LEU A 215 28.77 26.35 10.11
N ASP A 216 28.06 26.68 9.04
CA ASP A 216 27.03 25.81 8.48
C ASP A 216 27.64 24.54 7.84
N ILE A 217 28.78 24.68 7.18
CA ILE A 217 29.46 23.60 6.44
C ILE A 217 30.95 23.63 6.75
N TYR A 218 31.51 22.49 7.16
CA TYR A 218 32.95 22.32 7.39
C TYR A 218 33.58 21.52 6.26
N LYS A 219 34.22 22.21 5.32
CA LYS A 219 35.05 21.58 4.28
C LYS A 219 36.52 21.67 4.67
N SER A 220 37.28 20.60 4.41
CA SER A 220 38.72 20.58 4.71
C SER A 220 39.43 21.74 4.03
N GLY A 221 40.13 22.56 4.82
CA GLY A 221 40.82 23.77 4.37
C GLY A 221 40.01 25.07 4.45
N ASP A 222 38.69 24.99 4.67
CA ASP A 222 37.79 26.17 4.73
C ASP A 222 37.47 26.61 6.17
N TYR A 223 38.03 25.95 7.18
CA TYR A 223 37.85 26.27 8.60
C TYR A 223 39.17 26.29 9.37
N ASP A 224 39.21 27.05 10.47
CA ASP A 224 40.36 27.10 11.37
C ASP A 224 40.16 26.30 12.68
N ASP A 225 41.19 26.25 13.52
CA ASP A 225 41.17 25.53 14.79
C ASP A 225 40.11 26.07 15.77
N THR A 226 39.80 27.36 15.72
CA THR A 226 38.78 27.99 16.57
C THR A 226 37.40 27.49 16.18
N GLN A 227 37.10 27.51 14.88
CA GLN A 227 35.83 27.04 14.32
C GLN A 227 35.65 25.53 14.49
N ALA A 228 36.72 24.74 14.31
CA ALA A 228 36.71 23.30 14.57
C ALA A 228 36.41 23.00 16.04
N LYS A 229 37.08 23.71 16.95
CA LYS A 229 36.88 23.54 18.39
C LYS A 229 35.49 23.99 18.84
N ALA A 230 34.92 25.04 18.26
CA ALA A 230 33.58 25.52 18.56
C ALA A 230 32.52 24.43 18.32
N VAL A 231 32.47 23.86 17.10
CA VAL A 231 31.50 22.80 16.79
C VAL A 231 31.77 21.52 17.59
N ALA A 232 33.03 21.14 17.77
CA ALA A 232 33.38 19.95 18.56
C ALA A 232 33.02 20.08 20.04
N THR A 233 33.04 21.30 20.58
CA THR A 233 32.60 21.56 21.96
C THR A 233 31.10 21.34 22.12
N LEU A 234 30.29 21.80 21.16
CA LEU A 234 28.86 21.53 21.14
C LEU A 234 28.55 20.03 20.97
N MET A 235 29.24 19.36 20.04
CA MET A 235 29.08 17.92 19.81
C MET A 235 29.41 17.09 21.06
N LYS A 236 30.51 17.42 21.75
CA LYS A 236 30.86 16.79 23.04
C LYS A 236 29.78 17.05 24.09
N ALA A 237 29.29 18.28 24.20
CA ALA A 237 28.24 18.62 25.17
C ALA A 237 26.95 17.82 24.91
N CYS A 238 26.50 17.74 23.65
CA CYS A 238 25.34 16.94 23.25
C CYS A 238 25.56 15.47 23.62
N GLY A 239 26.65 14.85 23.17
CA GLY A 239 26.92 13.44 23.47
C GLY A 239 27.02 13.11 24.97
N TYR A 240 27.63 14.00 25.77
CA TYR A 240 27.78 13.76 27.21
C TYR A 240 26.46 13.98 27.97
N SER A 241 25.63 14.92 27.51
CA SER A 241 24.30 15.16 28.09
C SER A 241 23.35 13.99 27.84
N THR A 242 23.54 13.28 26.73
CA THR A 242 22.70 12.16 26.32
C THR A 242 23.27 10.79 26.69
N LYS A 243 24.30 10.72 27.55
CA LYS A 243 24.93 9.47 27.99
C LYS A 243 25.42 8.59 26.82
N MET A 244 26.03 9.22 25.81
CA MET A 244 26.46 8.57 24.57
C MET A 244 27.31 7.31 24.83
N ASN A 245 26.98 6.22 24.15
CA ASN A 245 27.81 5.03 24.09
C ASN A 245 28.73 5.13 22.86
N TYR A 246 30.01 5.45 23.09
CA TYR A 246 30.99 5.64 22.02
C TYR A 246 31.56 4.32 21.50
N SER A 247 31.56 4.13 20.18
CA SER A 247 32.17 2.95 19.53
C SER A 247 32.71 3.28 18.16
N MET A 248 33.79 2.61 17.73
CA MET A 248 34.42 2.84 16.43
C MET A 248 33.51 2.45 15.26
N GLY A 249 32.55 1.55 15.49
CA GLY A 249 31.54 1.16 14.51
C GLY A 249 30.33 2.10 14.43
N GLY A 250 30.28 3.12 15.29
CA GLY A 250 29.14 4.03 15.42
C GLY A 250 28.81 4.28 16.90
N SER A 251 28.55 5.54 17.24
CA SER A 251 28.17 5.95 18.60
C SER A 251 26.67 6.17 18.67
N GLY A 252 26.02 5.70 19.74
CA GLY A 252 24.56 5.75 19.86
C GLY A 252 24.04 5.94 21.28
N THR A 253 22.81 6.45 21.37
CA THR A 253 22.03 6.60 22.61
C THR A 253 20.55 6.70 22.25
N LEU A 254 19.67 6.82 23.25
CA LEU A 254 18.23 6.99 23.05
C LEU A 254 17.85 8.46 22.83
N SER A 255 16.97 8.72 21.88
CA SER A 255 16.43 10.06 21.56
C SER A 255 15.72 10.68 22.78
N ARG A 256 15.10 9.85 23.62
CA ARG A 256 14.57 10.26 24.94
C ARG A 256 15.59 11.03 25.81
N PHE A 257 16.87 10.66 25.77
CA PHE A 257 17.90 11.41 26.51
C PHE A 257 18.20 12.77 25.90
N ALA A 258 18.05 12.94 24.58
CA ALA A 258 18.16 14.25 23.94
C ALA A 258 17.04 15.19 24.38
N ALA A 259 15.79 14.71 24.43
CA ALA A 259 14.66 15.47 24.94
C ALA A 259 14.88 15.90 26.40
N GLN A 260 15.34 14.97 27.25
CA GLN A 260 15.69 15.27 28.65
C GLN A 260 16.84 16.27 28.77
N ALA A 261 17.88 16.16 27.94
CA ALA A 261 19.03 17.05 27.97
C ALA A 261 18.69 18.48 27.50
N LEU A 262 17.89 18.62 26.44
CA LEU A 262 17.40 19.90 25.95
C LEU A 262 16.71 20.69 27.08
N VAL A 263 15.82 20.03 27.83
CA VAL A 263 15.12 20.63 28.97
C VAL A 263 16.07 20.85 30.16
N ASN A 264 16.69 19.78 30.67
CA ASN A 264 17.37 19.80 31.97
C ASN A 264 18.75 20.45 31.95
N ASN A 265 19.45 20.40 30.81
CA ASN A 265 20.82 20.88 30.70
C ASN A 265 20.94 22.12 29.82
N PHE A 266 20.10 22.26 28.80
CA PHE A 266 20.22 23.35 27.83
C PHE A 266 19.10 24.37 27.89
N SER A 267 18.21 24.28 28.88
CA SER A 267 17.18 25.29 29.17
C SER A 267 16.26 25.60 27.99
N TYR A 268 15.99 24.61 27.15
CA TYR A 268 14.94 24.69 26.12
C TYR A 268 13.55 24.63 26.76
N ASN A 269 12.53 24.86 25.94
CA ASN A 269 11.13 24.77 26.31
C ASN A 269 10.84 23.53 27.20
N PRO A 270 10.34 23.70 28.44
CA PRO A 270 10.02 22.58 29.32
C PRO A 270 8.85 21.72 28.82
N ASP A 271 8.11 22.19 27.80
CA ASP A 271 7.01 21.49 27.15
C ASP A 271 7.46 20.66 25.94
N ILE A 272 8.76 20.41 25.77
CA ILE A 272 9.22 19.42 24.80
C ILE A 272 8.55 18.07 25.07
N GLU A 273 8.03 17.46 24.00
CA GLU A 273 7.39 16.15 24.05
C GLU A 273 8.23 15.12 23.27
N TYR A 274 8.35 13.93 23.87
CA TYR A 274 8.87 12.73 23.20
C TYR A 274 7.67 11.89 22.79
N CYS A 275 7.47 11.73 21.49
CA CYS A 275 6.32 11.02 20.94
C CYS A 275 6.79 9.75 20.23
N GLU A 276 6.17 8.62 20.54
CA GLU A 276 6.44 7.33 19.89
C GLU A 276 5.38 7.05 18.83
N ARG A 277 5.81 6.68 17.62
CA ARG A 277 4.94 6.52 16.45
C ARG A 277 3.79 5.53 16.68
N ASP A 278 4.02 4.51 17.50
CA ASP A 278 3.05 3.44 17.79
C ASP A 278 1.75 3.96 18.41
N TYR A 279 1.78 5.14 19.04
CA TYR A 279 0.65 5.69 19.79
C TYR A 279 -0.21 6.70 19.02
N TYR A 280 0.13 6.99 17.76
CA TYR A 280 -0.54 7.98 16.94
C TYR A 280 -1.00 7.37 15.62
N SER A 281 -2.13 7.83 15.09
CA SER A 281 -2.49 7.54 13.70
C SER A 281 -1.49 8.18 12.72
N ALA A 282 -1.44 7.68 11.48
CA ALA A 282 -0.62 8.28 10.43
C ALA A 282 -0.96 9.77 10.21
N ALA A 283 -2.25 10.12 10.25
CA ALA A 283 -2.70 11.50 10.09
C ALA A 283 -2.30 12.40 11.27
N GLU A 284 -2.41 11.91 12.50
CA GLU A 284 -1.94 12.63 13.70
C GLU A 284 -0.42 12.82 13.64
N TRP A 285 0.33 11.76 13.32
CA TRP A 285 1.79 11.81 13.22
C TRP A 285 2.29 12.80 12.18
N GLU A 286 1.74 12.72 10.95
CA GLU A 286 2.03 13.68 9.89
C GLU A 286 1.62 15.10 10.28
N GLY A 287 0.47 15.23 10.95
CA GLY A 287 -0.04 16.50 11.47
C GLY A 287 0.88 17.16 12.48
N MET A 288 1.46 16.38 13.41
CA MET A 288 2.43 16.88 14.39
C MET A 288 3.69 17.42 13.71
N LEU A 289 4.28 16.65 12.79
CA LEU A 289 5.47 17.08 12.03
C LEU A 289 5.19 18.35 11.23
N TYR A 290 4.07 18.41 10.52
CA TYR A 290 3.68 19.62 9.79
C TYR A 290 3.49 20.82 10.72
N ALA A 291 2.86 20.64 11.88
CA ALA A 291 2.62 21.72 12.83
C ALA A 291 3.94 22.32 13.36
N GLU A 292 4.94 21.48 13.63
CA GLU A 292 6.29 21.93 14.00
C GLU A 292 6.96 22.71 12.86
N MET A 293 6.92 22.19 11.62
CA MET A 293 7.48 22.88 10.46
C MET A 293 6.81 24.23 10.22
N ALA A 294 5.48 24.28 10.28
CA ALA A 294 4.70 25.50 10.12
C ALA A 294 4.97 26.54 11.22
N ALA A 295 5.40 26.08 12.40
CA ALA A 295 5.83 26.93 13.51
C ALA A 295 7.33 27.26 13.49
N GLY A 296 8.08 26.84 12.46
CA GLY A 296 9.50 27.10 12.32
C GLY A 296 10.38 26.35 13.33
N ARG A 297 9.93 25.17 13.79
CA ARG A 297 10.64 24.32 14.75
C ARG A 297 11.14 23.04 14.06
N PRO A 298 12.46 22.84 13.90
CA PRO A 298 13.01 21.57 13.46
C PRO A 298 12.72 20.45 14.47
N VAL A 299 12.43 19.24 13.96
CA VAL A 299 12.07 18.07 14.77
C VAL A 299 13.21 17.07 14.72
N LEU A 300 13.66 16.62 15.89
CA LEU A 300 14.54 15.46 15.97
C LEU A 300 13.69 14.21 15.70
N TYR A 301 14.11 13.40 14.73
CA TYR A 301 13.40 12.22 14.27
C TYR A 301 14.29 11.00 14.46
N GLY A 302 13.77 10.05 15.23
CA GLY A 302 14.40 8.80 15.58
C GLY A 302 13.75 7.59 14.92
N GLY A 303 14.53 6.51 14.82
CA GLY A 303 14.08 5.20 14.40
C GLY A 303 15.01 4.11 14.88
N VAL A 304 14.48 2.96 15.27
CA VAL A 304 15.28 1.84 15.78
C VAL A 304 15.05 0.59 14.93
N SER A 305 16.14 0.00 14.46
CA SER A 305 16.16 -1.34 13.90
C SER A 305 16.51 -2.38 14.98
N SER A 306 16.41 -3.67 14.65
CA SER A 306 16.80 -4.77 15.56
C SER A 306 18.26 -4.74 16.05
N SER A 307 19.12 -3.90 15.45
CA SER A 307 20.55 -3.85 15.77
C SER A 307 21.14 -2.45 15.96
N VAL A 308 20.50 -1.39 15.46
CA VAL A 308 21.02 0.00 15.47
C VAL A 308 19.89 1.02 15.57
N GLY A 309 20.10 2.08 16.37
CA GLY A 309 19.24 3.28 16.41
C GLY A 309 19.77 4.40 15.50
N HIS A 310 18.86 5.16 14.92
CA HIS A 310 19.10 6.21 13.94
C HIS A 310 18.43 7.50 14.41
N GLU A 311 19.14 8.63 14.29
CA GLU A 311 18.59 9.96 14.54
C GLU A 311 18.99 10.90 13.40
N PHE A 312 18.06 11.74 12.98
CA PHE A 312 18.20 12.75 11.94
C PHE A 312 17.22 13.91 12.24
N VAL A 313 17.19 14.92 11.37
CA VAL A 313 16.33 16.10 11.59
C VAL A 313 15.32 16.26 10.47
N CYS A 314 14.05 16.38 10.82
CA CYS A 314 13.00 16.87 9.93
C CYS A 314 12.94 18.39 10.04
N ASP A 315 13.20 19.09 8.93
CA ASP A 315 13.29 20.54 8.93
C ASP A 315 12.58 21.21 7.74
N GLY A 316 11.73 20.51 6.99
CA GLY A 316 10.93 21.12 5.93
C GLY A 316 9.75 20.28 5.47
N TYR A 317 8.86 20.88 4.66
CA TYR A 317 7.67 20.24 4.12
C TYR A 317 7.33 20.77 2.73
N ALA A 318 7.19 19.91 1.73
CA ALA A 318 7.02 20.32 0.34
C ALA A 318 5.58 20.77 -0.04
N GLY A 319 4.57 20.51 0.81
CA GLY A 319 3.16 20.87 0.55
C GLY A 319 2.30 19.71 0.02
N ASP A 320 2.95 18.67 -0.48
CA ASP A 320 2.38 17.50 -1.17
C ASP A 320 2.60 16.19 -0.39
N GLY A 321 2.91 16.29 0.92
CA GLY A 321 3.11 15.15 1.81
C GLY A 321 4.58 14.75 2.04
N TYR A 322 5.55 15.40 1.36
CA TYR A 322 6.96 15.09 1.55
C TYR A 322 7.62 16.00 2.60
N PHE A 323 8.43 15.40 3.46
CA PHE A 323 9.18 16.04 4.53
C PHE A 323 10.66 16.09 4.19
N HIS A 324 11.30 17.23 4.43
CA HIS A 324 12.74 17.36 4.23
C HIS A 324 13.49 16.78 5.43
N PHE A 325 14.44 15.88 5.16
CA PHE A 325 15.32 15.29 6.16
C PHE A 325 16.78 15.69 5.94
N ASN A 326 17.41 16.15 7.01
CA ASN A 326 18.86 16.27 7.15
C ASN A 326 19.39 15.06 7.92
N TRP A 327 20.17 14.21 7.25
CA TRP A 327 20.61 12.93 7.82
C TRP A 327 21.77 13.05 8.82
N GLY A 328 22.42 14.21 8.90
CA GLY A 328 23.63 14.42 9.70
C GLY A 328 24.90 13.78 9.09
N TRP A 329 24.98 13.75 7.76
CA TRP A 329 26.10 13.18 6.98
C TRP A 329 26.68 14.17 5.97
N GLY A 330 26.92 15.41 6.41
CA GLY A 330 27.55 16.42 5.57
C GLY A 330 26.69 16.90 4.40
N GLY A 331 25.38 16.64 4.44
CA GLY A 331 24.43 16.93 3.36
C GLY A 331 24.29 15.82 2.31
N MET A 332 25.00 14.71 2.46
CA MET A 332 24.84 13.54 1.60
C MET A 332 23.40 13.02 1.68
N SER A 333 22.72 12.98 0.53
CA SER A 333 21.36 12.47 0.37
C SER A 333 20.24 13.20 1.15
N ASP A 334 20.50 14.39 1.69
CA ASP A 334 19.44 15.25 2.23
C ASP A 334 18.39 15.53 1.14
N GLY A 335 17.12 15.53 1.51
CA GLY A 335 16.04 15.64 0.54
C GLY A 335 14.65 15.44 1.13
N TYR A 336 13.66 15.35 0.27
CA TYR A 336 12.24 15.25 0.58
C TYR A 336 11.75 13.80 0.47
N PHE A 337 11.13 13.27 1.52
CA PHE A 337 10.70 11.87 1.62
C PHE A 337 9.26 11.78 2.17
N LEU A 338 8.51 10.77 1.74
CA LEU A 338 7.26 10.41 2.40
C LEU A 338 7.52 9.81 3.79
N LEU A 339 6.51 9.77 4.65
CA LEU A 339 6.58 9.06 5.93
C LEU A 339 6.26 7.56 5.79
N ALA A 340 5.60 7.16 4.70
CA ALA A 340 5.22 5.79 4.39
C ALA A 340 5.17 5.58 2.85
N ALA A 341 5.42 4.36 2.41
CA ALA A 341 5.32 3.96 1.01
C ALA A 341 3.88 3.61 0.60
N LEU A 342 3.05 3.14 1.55
CA LEU A 342 1.67 2.73 1.32
C LEU A 342 0.66 3.82 1.70
N ASP A 343 -0.54 3.75 1.12
CA ASP A 343 -1.64 4.62 1.47
C ASP A 343 -2.23 4.22 2.84
N PRO A 344 -2.30 5.13 3.84
CA PRO A 344 -2.90 4.82 5.14
C PRO A 344 -4.33 4.27 5.08
N GLY A 345 -5.08 4.58 4.01
CA GLY A 345 -6.46 4.12 3.81
C GLY A 345 -6.60 2.71 3.21
N SER A 346 -5.57 2.20 2.51
CA SER A 346 -5.66 0.90 1.81
C SER A 346 -5.24 -0.30 2.67
N VAL A 347 -4.52 -0.06 3.76
CA VAL A 347 -3.90 -1.11 4.59
C VAL A 347 -4.27 -1.03 6.07
N GLY A 348 -5.23 -0.15 6.40
CA GLY A 348 -5.45 0.33 7.76
C GLY A 348 -4.30 1.24 8.19
N ILE A 349 -4.61 2.22 9.06
CA ILE A 349 -3.62 3.18 9.55
C ILE A 349 -2.43 2.41 10.17
N GLY A 350 -1.25 2.48 9.52
CA GLY A 350 -0.02 1.76 9.93
C GLY A 350 0.35 0.52 9.13
N GLY A 351 -0.48 0.10 8.18
CA GLY A 351 -0.23 -1.00 7.27
C GLY A 351 -0.03 -2.38 7.88
N GLY A 352 -0.46 -2.58 9.12
CA GLY A 352 -0.58 -3.92 9.68
C GLY A 352 -1.49 -3.90 10.91
N THR A 353 -2.36 -4.89 11.02
CA THR A 353 -3.09 -5.18 12.25
C THR A 353 -2.21 -6.09 13.13
N GLY A 354 -1.55 -5.51 14.15
CA GLY A 354 -0.79 -6.27 15.16
C GLY A 354 0.72 -6.00 15.16
N SER A 355 1.49 -6.94 15.70
CA SER A 355 2.96 -6.89 15.92
C SER A 355 3.82 -6.67 14.67
N ASP A 356 3.20 -6.62 13.48
CA ASP A 356 3.84 -6.57 12.17
C ASP A 356 3.73 -5.18 11.50
N GLY A 357 3.08 -4.20 12.17
CA GLY A 357 2.84 -2.85 11.63
C GLY A 357 4.10 -2.07 11.20
N PHE A 358 3.96 -1.17 10.23
CA PHE A 358 5.04 -0.40 9.60
C PHE A 358 5.64 0.75 10.41
N ASN A 359 5.54 0.66 11.74
CA ASN A 359 5.82 1.75 12.67
C ASN A 359 7.07 1.52 13.55
N TYR A 360 7.93 0.55 13.22
CA TYR A 360 8.99 0.06 14.13
C TYR A 360 9.77 1.18 14.82
N ALA A 361 9.46 1.36 16.11
CA ALA A 361 10.21 2.18 17.07
C ALA A 361 10.66 3.54 16.52
N GLN A 362 9.79 4.18 15.72
CA GLN A 362 9.98 5.57 15.33
C GLN A 362 9.59 6.48 16.48
N ASP A 363 10.37 7.51 16.70
CA ASP A 363 10.08 8.53 17.68
C ASP A 363 10.43 9.93 17.17
N ILE A 364 9.81 10.94 17.77
CA ILE A 364 10.11 12.34 17.48
C ILE A 364 10.20 13.14 18.77
N ILE A 365 10.98 14.22 18.71
CA ILE A 365 11.05 15.22 19.77
C ILE A 365 10.55 16.54 19.19
N ILE A 366 9.41 16.99 19.70
CA ILE A 366 8.70 18.19 19.23
C ILE A 366 8.72 19.30 20.27
N GLY A 367 8.41 20.53 19.86
CA GLY A 367 8.37 21.69 20.75
C GLY A 367 9.74 22.28 21.06
N ILE A 368 10.78 21.91 20.30
CA ILE A 368 12.16 22.37 20.50
C ILE A 368 12.30 23.84 20.10
N GLN A 369 12.29 24.72 21.09
CA GLN A 369 12.54 26.15 20.93
C GLN A 369 13.15 26.76 22.22
N PRO A 370 13.87 27.89 22.12
CA PRO A 370 14.30 28.67 23.28
C PRO A 370 13.12 29.27 24.04
N GLY A 371 13.28 29.38 25.36
CA GLY A 371 12.30 30.01 26.24
C GLY A 371 11.15 29.08 26.64
N ALA A 372 10.38 29.51 27.64
CA ALA A 372 9.24 28.76 28.16
C ALA A 372 7.93 29.26 27.53
N SER A 373 7.26 28.40 26.77
CA SER A 373 5.83 28.53 26.49
C SER A 373 5.15 27.38 27.21
N TYR A 374 4.26 27.66 28.17
CA TYR A 374 3.58 26.60 28.93
C TYR A 374 2.18 26.35 28.37
N SER A 375 2.04 25.35 27.51
CA SER A 375 0.78 24.81 27.00
C SER A 375 0.88 23.29 26.82
N TYR A 376 1.30 22.59 27.87
CA TYR A 376 1.38 21.12 27.89
C TYR A 376 0.08 20.49 28.39
N THR A 377 -0.35 19.41 27.73
CA THR A 377 -1.52 18.61 28.15
C THR A 377 -1.10 17.17 28.47
N PRO A 378 -1.01 16.78 29.76
CA PRO A 378 -0.57 15.44 30.13
C PRO A 378 -1.57 14.36 29.68
N ARG A 379 -1.05 13.25 29.17
CA ARG A 379 -1.84 12.14 28.65
C ARG A 379 -1.25 10.80 29.09
N MET A 380 -2.10 9.90 29.57
CA MET A 380 -1.68 8.53 29.86
C MET A 380 -1.64 7.67 28.60
N THR A 381 -0.83 6.62 28.62
CA THR A 381 -0.73 5.60 27.58
C THR A 381 -1.23 4.25 28.07
N GLN A 382 -2.05 3.58 27.26
CA GLN A 382 -2.53 2.22 27.46
C GLN A 382 -1.62 1.22 26.76
N LEU A 383 -1.11 0.26 27.53
CA LEU A 383 -0.36 -0.89 27.06
C LEU A 383 -1.25 -2.14 27.14
N GLY A 384 -1.73 -2.59 25.98
CA GLY A 384 -2.62 -3.74 25.86
C GLY A 384 -4.01 -3.39 25.34
N ASN A 385 -4.73 -4.45 24.98
CA ASN A 385 -6.06 -4.35 24.40
C ASN A 385 -7.12 -4.32 25.49
N LEU A 386 -8.03 -3.33 25.41
CA LEU A 386 -9.09 -3.18 26.39
C LEU A 386 -10.20 -4.22 26.18
N SER A 387 -10.64 -4.80 27.29
CA SER A 387 -11.86 -5.60 27.39
C SER A 387 -12.64 -5.15 28.61
N ALA A 388 -13.96 -5.36 28.60
CA ALA A 388 -14.81 -5.02 29.73
C ALA A 388 -15.89 -6.10 29.95
N THR A 389 -16.27 -6.25 31.22
CA THR A 389 -17.40 -7.09 31.64
C THR A 389 -18.31 -6.28 32.56
N VAL A 390 -19.60 -6.63 32.61
CA VAL A 390 -20.57 -5.96 33.48
C VAL A 390 -21.32 -6.97 34.35
N SER A 391 -21.51 -6.61 35.63
CA SER A 391 -22.36 -7.33 36.57
C SER A 391 -23.20 -6.33 37.36
N GLY A 392 -24.51 -6.32 37.11
CA GLY A 392 -25.39 -5.26 37.60
C GLY A 392 -24.97 -3.91 37.01
N LYS A 393 -24.57 -2.96 37.86
CA LYS A 393 -24.00 -1.65 37.45
C LYS A 393 -22.47 -1.62 37.47
N SER A 394 -21.82 -2.67 37.97
CA SER A 394 -20.37 -2.70 38.12
C SER A 394 -19.74 -3.16 36.82
N VAL A 395 -18.94 -2.29 36.21
CA VAL A 395 -18.12 -2.59 35.03
C VAL A 395 -16.70 -2.86 35.49
N THR A 396 -16.08 -3.92 34.97
CA THR A 396 -14.66 -4.23 35.20
C THR A 396 -13.94 -4.18 33.87
N MET A 397 -12.98 -3.26 33.76
CA MET A 397 -12.08 -3.11 32.62
C MET A 397 -10.82 -3.91 32.86
N THR A 398 -10.35 -4.61 31.83
CA THR A 398 -9.11 -5.39 31.83
C THR A 398 -8.29 -5.15 30.57
N LEU A 399 -6.97 -5.04 30.72
CA LEU A 399 -6.01 -4.97 29.61
C LEU A 399 -5.29 -6.30 29.45
N ASP A 400 -5.32 -6.84 28.23
CA ASP A 400 -4.48 -7.96 27.80
C ASP A 400 -3.31 -7.44 26.94
N TYR A 401 -2.08 -7.73 27.34
CA TYR A 401 -0.87 -7.36 26.62
C TYR A 401 -0.15 -8.62 26.13
N GLY A 402 -0.71 -9.26 25.11
CA GLY A 402 -0.16 -10.48 24.53
C GLY A 402 -0.14 -11.65 25.52
N GLY A 403 -1.25 -11.85 26.25
CA GLY A 403 -1.37 -12.87 27.31
C GLY A 403 -0.71 -12.47 28.64
N ARG A 404 -0.19 -11.25 28.75
CA ARG A 404 0.34 -10.67 30.00
C ARG A 404 -0.59 -9.58 30.52
N GLN A 405 -0.43 -9.25 31.80
CA GLN A 405 -1.11 -8.10 32.41
C GLN A 405 -0.72 -6.81 31.67
N GLY A 406 -1.71 -6.09 31.11
CA GLY A 406 -1.51 -4.74 30.56
C GLY A 406 -1.52 -3.66 31.64
N TYR A 407 -1.20 -2.42 31.26
CA TYR A 407 -1.06 -1.27 32.16
C TYR A 407 -1.52 0.04 31.53
N TRP A 408 -1.95 1.00 32.35
CA TRP A 408 -2.05 2.41 31.97
C TRP A 408 -0.90 3.17 32.60
N VAL A 409 -0.02 3.77 31.79
CA VAL A 409 1.28 4.28 32.24
C VAL A 409 1.56 5.70 31.77
N ASN A 410 2.55 6.33 32.41
CA ASN A 410 3.18 7.56 31.94
C ASN A 410 4.34 7.22 31.00
N THR A 411 4.29 7.68 29.75
CA THR A 411 5.37 7.56 28.75
C THR A 411 6.12 8.88 28.52
N ASP A 412 5.69 10.00 29.12
CA ASP A 412 6.33 11.31 28.98
C ASP A 412 7.76 11.30 29.55
N ILE A 413 8.59 12.28 29.20
CA ILE A 413 9.92 12.45 29.79
C ILE A 413 9.88 13.04 31.22
N ARG A 414 8.71 13.54 31.65
CA ARG A 414 8.43 14.18 32.94
C ARG A 414 7.41 13.38 33.75
N GLU A 415 7.31 13.71 35.03
CA GLU A 415 6.17 13.30 35.86
C GLU A 415 4.90 13.98 35.35
N ILE A 416 3.80 13.23 35.27
CA ILE A 416 2.48 13.76 34.92
C ILE A 416 1.54 13.70 36.13
N ASP A 417 0.70 14.71 36.31
CA ASP A 417 -0.34 14.71 37.34
C ASP A 417 -1.72 14.72 36.67
N VAL A 418 -2.45 13.60 36.79
CA VAL A 418 -3.66 13.34 36.02
C VAL A 418 -4.79 12.77 36.87
N ASN A 419 -6.02 13.11 36.49
CA ASN A 419 -7.21 12.33 36.80
C ASN A 419 -7.33 11.21 35.75
N PHE A 420 -7.35 9.96 36.17
CA PHE A 420 -7.57 8.79 35.33
C PHE A 420 -8.99 8.28 35.48
N GLY A 421 -9.64 7.90 34.38
CA GLY A 421 -10.99 7.37 34.42
C GLY A 421 -11.58 7.06 33.05
N VAL A 422 -12.89 7.27 32.91
CA VAL A 422 -13.62 7.00 31.67
C VAL A 422 -14.48 8.18 31.26
N THR A 423 -14.63 8.40 29.97
CA THR A 423 -15.67 9.26 29.39
C THR A 423 -16.79 8.38 28.83
N ILE A 424 -18.04 8.71 29.17
CA ILE A 424 -19.23 7.99 28.73
C ILE A 424 -20.01 8.93 27.79
N GLU A 425 -20.18 8.52 26.54
CA GLU A 425 -20.75 9.35 25.48
C GLU A 425 -21.94 8.61 24.83
N PRO A 426 -23.12 9.23 24.69
CA PRO A 426 -24.24 8.61 23.98
C PRO A 426 -23.89 8.38 22.51
N THR A 427 -24.17 7.20 21.98
CA THR A 427 -23.86 6.86 20.58
C THR A 427 -25.02 7.17 19.63
N PHE A 428 -26.23 7.32 20.13
CA PHE A 428 -27.42 7.59 19.33
C PHE A 428 -27.91 9.04 19.45
N ALA A 429 -28.45 9.59 18.36
CA ALA A 429 -29.06 10.92 18.36
C ALA A 429 -30.23 11.00 19.36
N GLY A 430 -30.24 12.03 20.21
CA GLY A 430 -31.31 12.28 21.18
C GLY A 430 -31.18 11.52 22.51
N ALA A 431 -30.24 10.58 22.65
CA ALA A 431 -29.90 10.00 23.94
C ALA A 431 -29.28 11.08 24.85
N GLN A 432 -29.77 11.17 26.09
CA GLN A 432 -29.34 12.13 27.10
C GLN A 432 -28.56 11.42 28.21
N GLY A 433 -27.53 12.07 28.73
CA GLY A 433 -26.66 11.54 29.78
C GLY A 433 -25.25 11.27 29.28
N GLY A 434 -24.42 10.70 30.16
CA GLY A 434 -22.98 10.59 29.95
C GLY A 434 -22.19 11.62 30.74
N GLY A 435 -20.88 11.61 30.56
CA GLY A 435 -19.93 12.46 31.29
C GLY A 435 -18.64 11.72 31.64
N ALA A 436 -17.70 12.45 32.23
CA ALA A 436 -16.46 11.89 32.71
C ALA A 436 -16.62 11.33 34.13
N LEU A 437 -16.14 10.12 34.36
CA LEU A 437 -16.05 9.48 35.65
C LEU A 437 -14.58 9.31 36.04
N LYS A 438 -14.16 10.04 37.07
CA LYS A 438 -12.83 9.91 37.66
C LYS A 438 -12.75 8.65 38.54
N LEU A 439 -11.73 7.84 38.32
CA LEU A 439 -11.47 6.59 39.04
C LEU A 439 -10.27 6.72 39.97
N GLN A 440 -9.18 7.31 39.46
CA GLN A 440 -7.94 7.53 40.20
C GLN A 440 -7.38 8.92 39.89
N SER A 441 -6.50 9.43 40.75
CA SER A 441 -5.92 10.77 40.62
C SER A 441 -4.57 10.82 41.30
N GLY A 442 -3.61 11.50 40.69
CA GLY A 442 -2.33 11.82 41.30
C GLY A 442 -1.16 11.83 40.32
N ALA A 443 0.01 12.14 40.88
CA ALA A 443 1.26 12.17 40.16
C ALA A 443 1.73 10.75 39.78
N ILE A 444 2.17 10.59 38.54
CA ILE A 444 2.73 9.36 37.98
C ILE A 444 4.14 9.67 37.48
N ALA A 445 5.13 9.07 38.13
CA ALA A 445 6.54 9.32 37.87
C ALA A 445 6.92 9.13 36.38
N ALA A 446 7.93 9.88 35.94
CA ALA A 446 8.55 9.68 34.64
C ALA A 446 9.14 8.26 34.52
N PRO A 447 9.26 7.70 33.29
CA PRO A 447 9.91 6.42 33.05
C PRO A 447 11.35 6.40 33.56
N SER A 448 11.72 5.30 34.23
CA SER A 448 13.09 5.09 34.67
C SER A 448 13.88 4.29 33.63
N LEU A 449 15.10 4.74 33.33
CA LEU A 449 16.00 4.11 32.36
C LEU A 449 17.17 3.43 33.07
N THR A 450 17.25 2.11 32.95
CA THR A 450 18.32 1.31 33.57
C THR A 450 19.26 0.77 32.50
N PRO A 451 20.59 0.97 32.60
CA PRO A 451 21.53 0.40 31.65
C PRO A 451 21.47 -1.13 31.63
N THR A 452 21.58 -1.72 30.45
CA THR A 452 21.68 -3.18 30.22
C THR A 452 22.81 -3.50 29.24
N ASP A 453 23.17 -4.77 29.12
CA ASP A 453 24.10 -5.21 28.07
C ASP A 453 23.49 -4.91 26.69
N GLY A 454 24.06 -3.94 25.99
CA GLY A 454 23.60 -3.52 24.65
C GLY A 454 22.56 -2.40 24.60
N GLY A 455 22.20 -1.74 25.72
CA GLY A 455 21.25 -0.61 25.67
C GLY A 455 20.69 -0.16 27.02
N TYR A 456 19.42 0.22 27.03
CA TYR A 456 18.68 0.61 28.24
C TYR A 456 17.33 -0.11 28.31
N GLN A 457 16.98 -0.59 29.49
CA GLN A 457 15.63 -1.03 29.82
C GLN A 457 14.83 0.19 30.31
N VAL A 458 13.68 0.44 29.68
CA VAL A 458 12.70 1.45 30.13
C VAL A 458 11.69 0.78 31.07
N ARG A 459 11.44 1.40 32.23
CA ARG A 459 10.39 0.98 33.17
C ARG A 459 9.42 2.11 33.39
N TYR A 460 8.18 1.87 33.01
CA TYR A 460 7.09 2.81 33.12
C TYR A 460 6.42 2.75 34.51
N ALA A 461 5.92 3.89 34.98
CA ALA A 461 5.08 3.99 36.18
C ALA A 461 3.61 4.17 35.77
N GLY A 462 2.68 3.64 36.56
CA GLY A 462 1.27 3.71 36.24
C GLY A 462 0.39 2.78 37.06
N TYR A 463 -0.78 2.47 36.51
CA TYR A 463 -1.80 1.64 37.11
C TYR A 463 -1.88 0.27 36.41
N GLU A 464 -2.11 -0.78 37.19
CA GLU A 464 -2.40 -2.10 36.66
C GLU A 464 -3.64 -2.05 35.77
N GLY A 465 -3.60 -2.80 34.67
CA GLY A 465 -4.68 -2.92 33.68
C GLY A 465 -5.92 -3.67 34.17
N LYS A 466 -6.34 -3.48 35.42
CA LYS A 466 -7.59 -4.01 35.97
C LYS A 466 -8.22 -3.00 36.92
N VAL A 467 -9.28 -2.34 36.45
CA VAL A 467 -9.98 -1.30 37.21
C VAL A 467 -11.49 -1.47 37.03
N SER A 468 -12.25 -1.28 38.12
CA SER A 468 -13.71 -1.34 38.10
C SER A 468 -14.34 0.01 38.41
N PHE A 469 -15.52 0.26 37.84
CA PHE A 469 -16.33 1.45 38.12
C PHE A 469 -17.82 1.11 38.10
N ASN A 470 -18.64 1.96 38.72
CA ASN A 470 -20.09 1.84 38.66
C ASN A 470 -20.66 2.75 37.58
N ILE A 471 -21.57 2.22 36.77
CA ILE A 471 -22.33 2.98 35.78
C ILE A 471 -23.14 4.07 36.52
N PRO A 472 -23.05 5.34 36.10
CA PRO A 472 -23.78 6.45 36.73
C PRO A 472 -25.29 6.23 36.79
N ASP A 473 -25.91 6.73 37.86
CA ASP A 473 -27.36 6.81 37.94
C ASP A 473 -27.90 7.85 36.95
N GLY A 474 -29.10 7.61 36.41
CA GLY A 474 -29.76 8.56 35.51
C GLY A 474 -29.44 8.43 34.02
N LEU A 475 -28.57 7.50 33.60
CA LEU A 475 -28.42 7.15 32.18
C LEU A 475 -29.76 6.68 31.59
N ALA A 476 -30.19 7.25 30.48
CA ALA A 476 -31.38 6.79 29.75
C ALA A 476 -31.13 5.42 29.10
N ASP A 477 -32.19 4.69 28.75
CA ASP A 477 -32.05 3.50 27.89
C ASP A 477 -31.44 3.91 26.54
N GLY A 478 -30.50 3.12 26.04
CA GLY A 478 -29.67 3.47 24.88
C GLY A 478 -28.29 2.84 24.93
N SER A 479 -27.45 3.13 23.93
CA SER A 479 -26.05 2.69 23.89
C SER A 479 -25.11 3.88 24.10
N TYR A 480 -24.00 3.60 24.76
CA TYR A 480 -23.00 4.59 25.17
C TYR A 480 -21.61 4.04 24.88
N ARG A 481 -20.75 4.85 24.26
CA ARG A 481 -19.33 4.56 24.15
C ARG A 481 -18.66 4.95 25.45
N VAL A 482 -17.92 4.02 26.03
CA VAL A 482 -17.08 4.25 27.19
C VAL A 482 -15.63 4.25 26.73
N THR A 483 -14.97 5.39 26.82
CA THR A 483 -13.56 5.55 26.43
C THR A 483 -12.70 5.75 27.67
N VAL A 484 -11.61 5.00 27.79
CA VAL A 484 -10.64 5.23 28.87
C VAL A 484 -9.91 6.53 28.59
N SER A 485 -9.90 7.43 29.56
CA SER A 485 -9.48 8.82 29.37
C SER A 485 -8.70 9.36 30.58
N SER A 486 -7.88 10.37 30.34
CA SER A 486 -7.17 11.14 31.36
C SER A 486 -7.41 12.63 31.20
N GLN A 487 -7.43 13.36 32.31
CA GLN A 487 -7.52 14.83 32.38
C GLN A 487 -6.40 15.35 33.26
N GLN A 488 -5.83 16.53 32.95
CA GLN A 488 -4.87 17.19 33.84
C GLN A 488 -5.47 17.37 35.25
N ASN A 489 -4.75 16.89 36.27
CA ASN A 489 -5.19 17.06 37.65
C ASN A 489 -5.06 18.54 38.09
N GLY A 490 -5.92 18.97 39.01
CA GLY A 490 -5.95 20.36 39.47
C GLY A 490 -6.50 21.39 38.47
N ASN A 491 -6.82 20.99 37.23
CA ASN A 491 -7.43 21.85 36.21
C ASN A 491 -8.79 21.28 35.76
N PRO A 492 -9.92 21.71 36.35
CA PRO A 492 -11.24 21.20 35.99
C PRO A 492 -11.70 21.61 34.58
N GLU A 493 -11.11 22.65 33.99
CA GLU A 493 -11.40 23.11 32.62
C GLU A 493 -10.60 22.31 31.57
N ALA A 494 -9.61 21.52 31.99
CA ALA A 494 -8.87 20.66 31.08
C ALA A 494 -9.80 19.61 30.44
N LEU A 495 -9.55 19.29 29.17
CA LEU A 495 -10.31 18.27 28.47
C LEU A 495 -9.98 16.87 29.02
N TRP A 496 -10.98 16.00 29.02
CA TRP A 496 -10.76 14.56 29.17
C TRP A 496 -10.35 14.00 27.82
N LEU A 497 -9.07 13.66 27.69
CA LEU A 497 -8.53 13.10 26.47
C LEU A 497 -8.50 11.57 26.58
N PRO A 498 -8.89 10.82 25.53
CA PRO A 498 -8.70 9.37 25.50
C PRO A 498 -7.25 9.02 25.81
N VAL A 499 -6.97 7.93 26.50
CA VAL A 499 -5.58 7.48 26.66
C VAL A 499 -4.94 7.20 25.29
N LEU A 500 -3.66 7.48 25.15
CA LEU A 500 -2.86 7.01 24.01
C LEU A 500 -2.90 5.49 23.99
N LYS A 501 -2.83 4.88 22.81
CA LYS A 501 -2.84 3.42 22.66
C LYS A 501 -2.10 3.01 21.39
N GLU A 502 -1.54 1.81 21.41
CA GLU A 502 -0.94 1.22 20.21
C GLU A 502 -1.98 1.12 19.08
N GLN A 503 -1.53 1.28 17.84
CA GLN A 503 -2.39 1.06 16.68
C GLN A 503 -2.98 -0.36 16.68
N GLY A 504 -4.24 -0.49 16.29
CA GLY A 504 -4.98 -1.76 16.33
C GLY A 504 -5.52 -2.18 17.71
N CYS A 505 -5.02 -1.61 18.82
CA CYS A 505 -5.64 -1.83 20.13
C CYS A 505 -6.97 -1.06 20.25
N VAL A 506 -7.85 -1.47 21.15
CA VAL A 506 -9.04 -0.71 21.56
C VAL A 506 -8.83 -0.08 22.94
N ASN A 507 -9.25 1.18 23.11
CA ASN A 507 -9.29 1.89 24.40
C ASN A 507 -10.74 2.32 24.76
N SER A 508 -11.71 1.79 24.04
CA SER A 508 -13.13 2.01 24.29
C SER A 508 -13.93 0.73 24.09
N PHE A 509 -15.11 0.70 24.70
CA PHE A 509 -16.12 -0.35 24.54
C PHE A 509 -17.51 0.28 24.62
N TYR A 510 -18.55 -0.50 24.36
CA TYR A 510 -19.93 -0.03 24.39
C TYR A 510 -20.68 -0.62 25.58
N ILE A 511 -21.53 0.19 26.21
CA ILE A 511 -22.52 -0.25 27.17
C ILE A 511 -23.90 0.02 26.58
N THR A 512 -24.74 -1.01 26.54
CA THR A 512 -26.17 -0.87 26.19
C THR A 512 -27.02 -1.03 27.43
N LYS A 513 -27.85 -0.03 27.71
CA LYS A 513 -28.87 -0.07 28.78
C LYS A 513 -30.24 -0.31 28.16
N SER A 514 -30.93 -1.36 28.61
CA SER A 514 -32.30 -1.67 28.21
C SER A 514 -33.09 -2.23 29.39
N ALA A 515 -34.22 -1.60 29.74
CA ALA A 515 -35.10 -2.02 30.82
C ALA A 515 -34.38 -2.26 32.16
N GLY A 516 -33.38 -1.42 32.47
CA GLY A 516 -32.57 -1.51 33.69
C GLY A 516 -31.49 -2.61 33.70
N ARG A 517 -31.31 -3.32 32.58
CA ARG A 517 -30.19 -4.25 32.35
C ARG A 517 -29.09 -3.57 31.57
N TYR A 518 -27.86 -4.03 31.80
CA TYR A 518 -26.66 -3.52 31.15
C TYR A 518 -25.93 -4.66 30.46
N GLU A 519 -25.51 -4.40 29.23
CA GLU A 519 -24.70 -5.31 28.42
C GLU A 519 -23.47 -4.56 27.91
N VAL A 520 -22.36 -5.27 27.76
CA VAL A 520 -21.10 -4.74 27.21
C VAL A 520 -20.83 -5.39 25.87
N SER A 521 -20.41 -4.59 24.90
CA SER A 521 -19.98 -5.05 23.58
C SER A 521 -18.66 -4.38 23.18
N THR A 522 -17.88 -5.05 22.34
CA THR A 522 -16.65 -4.52 21.74
C THR A 522 -16.90 -3.78 20.43
N SER A 523 -18.06 -4.00 19.80
CA SER A 523 -18.53 -3.26 18.62
C SER A 523 -19.85 -2.55 18.92
N LEU A 524 -20.10 -1.47 18.19
CA LEU A 524 -21.39 -0.81 18.23
C LEU A 524 -22.42 -1.79 17.63
N PRO A 525 -23.58 -2.02 18.29
CA PRO A 525 -24.66 -2.83 17.70
C PRO A 525 -25.03 -2.30 16.31
N SER A 526 -25.49 -3.14 15.38
CA SER A 526 -25.82 -2.70 14.00
C SER A 526 -26.79 -1.50 14.02
N VAL A 527 -26.27 -0.33 13.63
CA VAL A 527 -26.96 0.97 13.67
C VAL A 527 -27.38 1.45 12.29
N VAL A 528 -27.00 0.71 11.24
CA VAL A 528 -27.42 0.97 9.86
C VAL A 528 -28.76 0.31 9.64
N ALA A 529 -29.78 1.14 9.40
CA ALA A 529 -31.11 0.70 9.07
C ALA A 529 -31.40 0.90 7.59
N VAL A 530 -32.06 -0.07 6.96
CA VAL A 530 -32.73 0.16 5.68
C VAL A 530 -34.04 0.89 5.96
N THR A 531 -34.18 2.11 5.47
CA THR A 531 -35.38 2.95 5.68
C THR A 531 -36.29 2.97 4.45
N GLY A 532 -35.76 2.60 3.30
CA GLY A 532 -36.50 2.47 2.06
C GLY A 532 -35.78 1.57 1.07
N ALA A 533 -36.52 0.86 0.23
CA ALA A 533 -35.97 0.28 -0.97
C ALA A 533 -37.06 0.08 -2.01
N GLU A 534 -36.71 0.23 -3.28
CA GLU A 534 -37.59 -0.06 -4.40
C GLU A 534 -36.85 -0.76 -5.52
N VAL A 535 -37.58 -1.59 -6.27
CA VAL A 535 -37.09 -2.18 -7.51
C VAL A 535 -37.26 -1.16 -8.62
N VAL A 536 -36.17 -0.82 -9.29
CA VAL A 536 -36.20 -0.01 -10.50
C VAL A 536 -36.69 -0.89 -11.65
N GLY A 537 -37.76 -0.48 -12.34
CA GLY A 537 -38.35 -1.25 -13.43
C GLY A 537 -39.05 -2.54 -12.97
N LYS A 538 -38.78 -3.66 -13.64
CA LYS A 538 -39.42 -4.95 -13.36
C LYS A 538 -38.38 -5.97 -12.90
N LEU A 539 -38.76 -6.76 -11.90
CA LEU A 539 -37.98 -7.89 -11.39
C LEU A 539 -38.28 -9.15 -12.22
N TYR A 540 -37.27 -9.70 -12.89
CA TYR A 540 -37.38 -10.94 -13.65
C TYR A 540 -36.53 -12.04 -13.04
N TYR A 541 -37.08 -13.25 -12.95
CA TYR A 541 -36.33 -14.41 -12.46
C TYR A 541 -35.10 -14.70 -13.33
N GLY A 542 -33.93 -14.87 -12.69
CA GLY A 542 -32.66 -15.13 -13.36
C GLY A 542 -32.03 -13.93 -14.07
N CYS A 543 -32.64 -12.74 -13.99
CA CYS A 543 -32.04 -11.51 -14.50
C CYS A 543 -31.47 -10.67 -13.36
N ALA A 544 -30.40 -9.94 -13.63
CA ALA A 544 -29.96 -8.84 -12.79
C ALA A 544 -31.07 -7.80 -12.71
N SER A 545 -31.24 -7.22 -11.53
CA SER A 545 -32.26 -6.25 -11.19
C SER A 545 -31.60 -5.09 -10.46
N ARG A 546 -32.08 -3.87 -10.70
CA ARG A 546 -31.60 -2.69 -9.99
C ARG A 546 -32.55 -2.37 -8.83
N LEU A 547 -31.96 -2.17 -7.66
CA LEU A 547 -32.61 -1.71 -6.45
C LEU A 547 -32.09 -0.32 -6.13
N ASN A 548 -32.99 0.56 -5.73
CA ASN A 548 -32.62 1.80 -5.11
C ASN A 548 -32.92 1.67 -3.60
N VAL A 549 -31.88 1.70 -2.77
CA VAL A 549 -31.96 1.40 -1.33
C VAL A 549 -31.58 2.64 -0.54
N THR A 550 -32.47 3.13 0.30
CA THR A 550 -32.17 4.16 1.29
C THR A 550 -31.73 3.50 2.59
N VAL A 551 -30.51 3.80 3.00
CA VAL A 551 -29.90 3.36 4.25
C VAL A 551 -29.65 4.57 5.14
N GLY A 552 -29.71 4.38 6.45
CA GLY A 552 -29.46 5.44 7.42
C GLY A 552 -28.65 4.94 8.60
N ASN A 553 -27.63 5.69 8.99
CA ASN A 553 -26.89 5.46 10.22
C ASN A 553 -27.59 6.20 11.37
N THR A 554 -28.15 5.45 12.30
CA THR A 554 -28.87 6.00 13.46
C THR A 554 -27.94 6.48 14.57
N SER A 555 -26.65 6.12 14.51
CA SER A 555 -25.63 6.57 15.47
C SER A 555 -25.01 7.91 15.08
N GLN A 556 -24.27 8.50 16.01
CA GLN A 556 -23.43 9.69 15.79
C GLN A 556 -22.03 9.33 15.29
N GLU A 557 -21.68 8.05 15.20
CA GLU A 557 -20.36 7.57 14.82
C GLU A 557 -20.38 7.04 13.39
N ALA A 558 -19.28 7.18 12.65
CA ALA A 558 -19.18 6.57 11.33
C ALA A 558 -19.17 5.04 11.45
N THR A 559 -19.89 4.36 10.58
CA THR A 559 -20.01 2.90 10.61
C THR A 559 -19.95 2.32 9.21
N ILE A 560 -19.51 1.08 9.13
CA ILE A 560 -19.60 0.24 7.93
C ILE A 560 -20.62 -0.86 8.24
N ALA A 561 -21.48 -1.18 7.27
CA ALA A 561 -22.39 -2.31 7.36
C ALA A 561 -22.44 -3.06 6.03
N THR A 562 -22.51 -4.39 6.11
CA THR A 562 -22.69 -5.25 4.94
C THR A 562 -24.14 -5.74 4.92
N LEU A 563 -24.92 -5.33 3.93
CA LEU A 563 -26.34 -5.65 3.80
C LEU A 563 -26.60 -6.54 2.60
N LYS A 564 -27.59 -7.44 2.70
CA LYS A 564 -27.97 -8.36 1.63
C LYS A 564 -29.48 -8.33 1.38
N PRO A 565 -29.95 -8.10 0.14
CA PRO A 565 -31.37 -8.17 -0.17
C PRO A 565 -31.83 -9.62 -0.31
N CYS A 566 -32.99 -9.93 0.25
CA CYS A 566 -33.58 -11.26 0.27
C CYS A 566 -35.07 -11.20 -0.11
N LEU A 567 -35.53 -12.18 -0.89
CA LEU A 567 -36.93 -12.34 -1.28
C LEU A 567 -37.56 -13.47 -0.49
N TYR A 568 -38.54 -13.14 0.34
CA TYR A 568 -39.26 -14.10 1.19
C TYR A 568 -40.59 -14.52 0.58
N SER A 569 -40.86 -15.82 0.64
CA SER A 569 -42.18 -16.40 0.38
C SER A 569 -42.78 -16.85 1.72
N GLY A 570 -43.71 -16.05 2.26
CA GLY A 570 -44.09 -16.18 3.67
C GLY A 570 -42.93 -15.80 4.58
N ASP A 571 -42.52 -16.72 5.45
CA ASP A 571 -41.38 -16.56 6.38
C ASP A 571 -40.11 -17.28 5.91
N VAL A 572 -40.17 -17.95 4.75
CA VAL A 572 -39.01 -18.64 4.16
C VAL A 572 -38.28 -17.71 3.20
N CYS A 573 -36.98 -17.51 3.41
CA CYS A 573 -36.13 -16.86 2.42
C CYS A 573 -36.07 -17.75 1.18
N ALA A 574 -36.61 -17.28 0.07
CA ALA A 574 -36.70 -18.03 -1.17
C ALA A 574 -35.51 -17.77 -2.09
N MET A 575 -35.05 -16.52 -2.12
CA MET A 575 -33.94 -16.08 -2.97
C MET A 575 -33.11 -15.01 -2.28
N GLU A 576 -31.82 -14.96 -2.60
CA GLU A 576 -30.88 -13.96 -2.09
C GLU A 576 -30.18 -13.24 -3.24
N GLY A 577 -30.02 -11.93 -3.11
CA GLY A 577 -29.12 -11.15 -3.95
C GLY A 577 -27.71 -11.11 -3.36
N ASP A 578 -26.84 -10.37 -4.05
CA ASP A 578 -25.46 -10.10 -3.66
C ASP A 578 -25.46 -9.10 -2.50
N ALA A 579 -24.56 -9.32 -1.54
CA ALA A 579 -24.34 -8.39 -0.45
C ALA A 579 -23.64 -7.12 -0.97
N PHE A 580 -23.92 -5.99 -0.34
CA PHE A 580 -23.28 -4.72 -0.61
C PHE A 580 -22.87 -4.05 0.71
N GLU A 581 -21.72 -3.40 0.68
CA GLU A 581 -21.20 -2.66 1.83
C GLU A 581 -21.62 -1.19 1.74
N VAL A 582 -21.94 -0.61 2.88
CA VAL A 582 -22.20 0.82 3.02
C VAL A 582 -21.39 1.39 4.18
N SER A 583 -20.51 2.34 3.85
CA SER A 583 -19.87 3.23 4.84
C SER A 583 -20.67 4.53 4.96
N LEU A 584 -21.12 4.86 6.17
CA LEU A 584 -21.95 6.04 6.49
C LEU A 584 -21.34 6.81 7.65
N SER A 585 -21.29 8.14 7.54
CA SER A 585 -21.00 9.04 8.64
C SER A 585 -22.11 8.99 9.70
N GLY A 586 -21.84 9.49 10.91
CA GLY A 586 -22.86 9.60 11.96
C GLY A 586 -24.08 10.41 11.49
N GLY A 587 -25.28 9.86 11.65
CA GLY A 587 -26.55 10.47 11.24
C GLY A 587 -26.78 10.53 9.73
N GLU A 588 -25.83 10.05 8.90
CA GLU A 588 -25.96 10.08 7.45
C GLU A 588 -27.07 9.16 6.98
N SER A 589 -27.90 9.65 6.06
CA SER A 589 -28.76 8.80 5.25
C SER A 589 -28.38 8.95 3.78
N ARG A 590 -28.26 7.82 3.10
CA ARG A 590 -27.80 7.75 1.71
C ARG A 590 -28.66 6.79 0.91
N GLN A 591 -28.87 7.16 -0.34
CA GLN A 591 -29.46 6.29 -1.35
C GLN A 591 -28.35 5.53 -2.08
N VAL A 592 -28.49 4.22 -2.18
CA VAL A 592 -27.53 3.29 -2.79
C VAL A 592 -28.20 2.58 -3.95
N ASP A 593 -27.61 2.67 -5.13
CA ASP A 593 -28.04 1.89 -6.29
C ASP A 593 -27.32 0.55 -6.31
N LEU A 594 -28.08 -0.53 -6.26
CA LEU A 594 -27.59 -1.90 -6.23
C LEU A 594 -28.08 -2.66 -7.45
N THR A 595 -27.17 -3.18 -8.26
CA THR A 595 -27.50 -4.16 -9.31
C THR A 595 -27.17 -5.56 -8.80
N THR A 596 -28.16 -6.45 -8.78
CA THR A 596 -27.97 -7.82 -8.27
C THR A 596 -28.86 -8.84 -8.96
N VAL A 597 -28.41 -10.09 -9.01
CA VAL A 597 -29.22 -11.25 -9.44
C VAL A 597 -29.73 -12.02 -8.22
N PHE A 598 -31.04 -12.14 -8.07
CA PHE A 598 -31.63 -12.97 -7.01
C PHE A 598 -31.49 -14.45 -7.36
N ARG A 599 -30.71 -15.18 -6.56
CA ARG A 599 -30.45 -16.62 -6.71
C ARG A 599 -31.35 -17.42 -5.79
N ILE A 600 -31.93 -18.49 -6.32
CA ILE A 600 -32.82 -19.36 -5.56
C ILE A 600 -32.04 -20.17 -4.51
N LEU A 601 -32.59 -20.27 -3.31
CA LEU A 601 -31.99 -21.05 -2.24
C LEU A 601 -32.34 -22.55 -2.37
N PRO A 602 -31.48 -23.45 -1.83
CA PRO A 602 -31.71 -24.89 -1.90
C PRO A 602 -33.08 -25.31 -1.34
N GLY A 603 -33.77 -26.21 -2.04
CA GLY A 603 -35.08 -26.73 -1.63
C GLY A 603 -36.28 -25.84 -2.00
N VAL A 604 -36.06 -24.70 -2.66
CA VAL A 604 -37.13 -23.81 -3.15
C VAL A 604 -37.33 -24.02 -4.65
N ALA A 605 -38.60 -24.07 -5.09
CA ALA A 605 -38.94 -24.22 -6.50
C ALA A 605 -38.90 -22.87 -7.24
N ALA A 606 -38.34 -22.87 -8.46
CA ALA A 606 -38.31 -21.68 -9.31
C ALA A 606 -39.73 -21.20 -9.67
N PRO A 607 -39.97 -19.87 -9.74
CA PRO A 607 -41.28 -19.34 -10.07
C PRO A 607 -41.63 -19.65 -11.53
N SER A 608 -42.77 -20.33 -11.74
CA SER A 608 -43.29 -20.67 -13.07
C SER A 608 -44.38 -19.71 -13.57
N ARG A 609 -44.80 -18.76 -12.72
CA ARG A 609 -45.75 -17.68 -13.02
C ARG A 609 -45.38 -16.43 -12.23
N LEU A 610 -45.99 -15.29 -12.58
CA LEU A 610 -45.88 -14.06 -11.80
C LEU A 610 -46.14 -14.35 -10.32
N THR A 611 -45.15 -14.08 -9.47
CA THR A 611 -45.17 -14.45 -8.04
C THR A 611 -44.83 -13.24 -7.18
N SER A 612 -45.55 -13.07 -6.07
CA SER A 612 -45.29 -12.01 -5.09
C SER A 612 -44.31 -12.51 -4.03
N TYR A 613 -43.32 -11.67 -3.71
CA TYR A 613 -42.36 -11.89 -2.63
C TYR A 613 -42.35 -10.68 -1.69
N LYS A 614 -41.87 -10.88 -0.46
CA LYS A 614 -41.47 -9.80 0.43
C LYS A 614 -39.98 -9.55 0.28
N LEU A 615 -39.59 -8.40 -0.27
CA LEU A 615 -38.22 -7.92 -0.23
C LEU A 615 -37.89 -7.51 1.20
N ARG A 616 -36.81 -8.06 1.75
CA ARG A 616 -36.22 -7.71 3.05
C ARG A 616 -34.72 -7.52 2.86
N PHE A 617 -34.07 -6.94 3.86
CA PHE A 617 -32.61 -6.92 3.95
C PHE A 617 -32.17 -7.66 5.20
N VAL A 618 -31.00 -8.28 5.15
CA VAL A 618 -30.32 -8.89 6.30
C VAL A 618 -28.93 -8.30 6.42
N ASP A 619 -28.46 -8.14 7.65
CA ASP A 619 -27.06 -7.87 7.93
C ASP A 619 -26.25 -9.14 7.62
N ALA A 620 -25.31 -9.05 6.68
CA ALA A 620 -24.62 -10.21 6.13
C ALA A 620 -23.59 -10.81 7.09
N GLU A 621 -23.14 -10.04 8.09
CA GLU A 621 -22.18 -10.49 9.10
C GLU A 621 -22.87 -11.23 10.23
N THR A 622 -23.99 -10.67 10.72
CA THR A 622 -24.74 -11.22 11.86
C THR A 622 -25.84 -12.18 11.46
N GLY A 623 -26.36 -12.06 10.23
CA GLY A 623 -27.54 -12.78 9.74
C GLY A 623 -28.87 -12.20 10.23
N GLU A 624 -28.85 -11.11 11.00
CA GLU A 624 -30.04 -10.51 11.58
C GLU A 624 -30.87 -9.75 10.51
N PRO A 625 -32.20 -9.91 10.49
CA PRO A 625 -33.07 -9.21 9.55
C PRO A 625 -33.24 -7.73 9.93
N GLN A 626 -33.20 -6.87 8.91
CA GLN A 626 -33.53 -5.46 9.05
C GLN A 626 -35.03 -5.27 9.25
N ASP A 627 -35.43 -4.30 10.08
CA ASP A 627 -36.84 -3.95 10.34
C ASP A 627 -37.43 -3.11 9.19
N TRP A 628 -37.38 -3.68 7.98
CA TRP A 628 -37.94 -3.08 6.78
C TRP A 628 -38.34 -4.16 5.77
N ASN A 629 -39.49 -3.99 5.11
CA ASN A 629 -39.89 -4.86 4.02
C ASN A 629 -40.83 -4.17 3.02
N ALA A 630 -40.82 -4.65 1.78
CA ALA A 630 -41.77 -4.25 0.75
C ALA A 630 -42.28 -5.44 -0.07
N SER A 631 -43.51 -5.36 -0.55
CA SER A 631 -44.04 -6.37 -1.48
C SER A 631 -43.53 -6.09 -2.89
N VAL A 632 -42.90 -7.08 -3.52
CA VAL A 632 -42.43 -7.03 -4.90
C VAL A 632 -43.05 -8.15 -5.73
N ARG A 633 -43.14 -7.96 -7.05
CA ARG A 633 -43.64 -8.98 -7.99
C ARG A 633 -42.53 -9.40 -8.93
N MET A 634 -42.25 -10.69 -8.99
CA MET A 634 -41.27 -11.28 -9.89
C MET A 634 -41.97 -11.89 -11.09
N TYR A 635 -41.62 -11.38 -12.27
CA TYR A 635 -42.01 -11.94 -13.56
C TYR A 635 -41.13 -13.14 -13.92
N VAL A 636 -41.67 -14.03 -14.73
CA VAL A 636 -40.94 -15.19 -15.25
C VAL A 636 -40.24 -14.79 -16.53
N ASN A 637 -38.93 -15.06 -16.61
CA ASN A 637 -38.08 -15.08 -17.81
C ASN A 637 -38.34 -13.94 -18.82
N ALA A 638 -37.47 -12.92 -18.85
CA ALA A 638 -37.47 -11.96 -19.94
C ALA A 638 -37.11 -12.63 -21.28
N ALA A 639 -37.62 -12.09 -22.40
CA ALA A 639 -37.20 -12.54 -23.72
C ALA A 639 -35.74 -12.13 -23.98
N VAL A 640 -34.93 -13.03 -24.54
CA VAL A 640 -33.57 -12.71 -24.97
C VAL A 640 -33.66 -11.88 -26.25
N SER A 641 -33.57 -10.56 -26.12
CA SER A 641 -33.64 -9.61 -27.23
C SER A 641 -32.51 -8.58 -27.08
N LEU A 642 -31.32 -8.99 -27.49
CA LEU A 642 -30.09 -8.21 -27.37
C LEU A 642 -29.35 -8.20 -28.70
N GLY A 643 -28.94 -7.03 -29.14
CA GLY A 643 -28.01 -6.82 -30.25
C GLY A 643 -26.58 -6.71 -29.73
N VAL A 644 -25.61 -7.06 -30.56
CA VAL A 644 -24.18 -6.87 -30.27
C VAL A 644 -23.62 -5.99 -31.37
N ASN A 645 -23.30 -4.76 -31.00
CA ASN A 645 -22.82 -3.72 -31.92
C ASN A 645 -21.32 -3.84 -32.17
N GLU A 646 -20.58 -4.35 -31.19
CA GLU A 646 -19.14 -4.60 -31.26
C GLU A 646 -18.83 -5.87 -30.47
N PHE A 647 -17.95 -6.73 -30.99
CA PHE A 647 -17.33 -7.82 -30.24
C PHE A 647 -15.90 -8.00 -30.72
N VAL A 648 -14.93 -7.72 -29.85
CA VAL A 648 -13.51 -7.64 -30.19
C VAL A 648 -12.63 -8.22 -29.09
N ALA A 649 -11.39 -8.54 -29.43
CA ALA A 649 -10.33 -8.81 -28.47
C ALA A 649 -9.36 -7.62 -28.43
N GLU A 650 -9.26 -6.93 -27.30
CA GLU A 650 -8.56 -5.63 -27.20
C GLU A 650 -7.04 -5.76 -27.11
N ASN A 651 -6.52 -6.91 -26.65
CA ASN A 651 -5.09 -7.14 -26.45
C ASN A 651 -4.48 -8.13 -27.46
N ALA A 652 -5.13 -8.33 -28.60
CA ALA A 652 -4.67 -9.24 -29.65
C ALA A 652 -4.67 -8.55 -31.02
N THR A 653 -3.75 -8.96 -31.89
CA THR A 653 -3.64 -8.39 -33.23
C THR A 653 -4.71 -9.00 -34.12
N LEU A 654 -5.58 -8.16 -34.68
CA LEU A 654 -6.56 -8.56 -35.69
C LEU A 654 -5.83 -8.94 -36.98
N THR A 655 -5.92 -10.20 -37.36
CA THR A 655 -5.45 -10.74 -38.63
C THR A 655 -6.63 -11.20 -39.49
N GLY A 656 -6.41 -11.31 -40.79
CA GLY A 656 -7.31 -12.04 -41.68
C GLY A 656 -6.73 -13.43 -41.92
N ASP A 657 -7.57 -14.45 -42.04
CA ASP A 657 -7.12 -15.82 -42.28
C ASP A 657 -7.82 -16.42 -43.50
N LYS A 658 -7.22 -17.45 -44.09
CA LYS A 658 -7.80 -18.21 -45.21
C LYS A 658 -7.82 -19.70 -44.91
N GLU A 659 -8.99 -20.30 -44.98
CA GLU A 659 -9.18 -21.74 -44.94
C GLU A 659 -9.58 -22.21 -46.35
N GLY A 660 -8.60 -22.70 -47.13
CA GLY A 660 -8.77 -22.92 -48.57
C GLY A 660 -8.96 -21.60 -49.33
N ASP A 661 -10.00 -21.49 -50.16
CA ASP A 661 -10.35 -20.26 -50.89
C ASP A 661 -11.24 -19.29 -50.06
N THR A 662 -11.59 -19.64 -48.82
CA THR A 662 -12.52 -18.85 -48.00
C THR A 662 -11.77 -17.98 -47.01
N THR A 663 -12.05 -16.66 -47.01
CA THR A 663 -11.50 -15.74 -46.00
C THR A 663 -12.34 -15.82 -44.72
N VAL A 664 -11.69 -16.08 -43.59
CA VAL A 664 -12.31 -16.01 -42.27
C VAL A 664 -12.02 -14.62 -41.69
N PRO A 665 -13.03 -13.74 -41.56
CA PRO A 665 -12.84 -12.44 -40.91
C PRO A 665 -12.73 -12.58 -39.39
N ASN A 666 -12.15 -11.57 -38.73
CA ASN A 666 -12.07 -11.46 -37.27
C ASN A 666 -11.24 -12.55 -36.56
N VAL A 667 -10.09 -12.93 -37.13
CA VAL A 667 -9.14 -13.84 -36.49
C VAL A 667 -8.14 -13.02 -35.67
N TYR A 668 -7.90 -13.41 -34.43
CA TYR A 668 -6.95 -12.77 -33.53
C TYR A 668 -5.77 -13.69 -33.27
N GLU A 669 -4.54 -13.18 -33.37
CA GLU A 669 -3.37 -13.93 -32.91
C GLU A 669 -3.09 -13.66 -31.43
N VAL A 670 -2.92 -14.73 -30.67
CA VAL A 670 -2.72 -14.69 -29.21
C VAL A 670 -1.54 -15.58 -28.85
N SER A 671 -0.57 -15.09 -28.10
CA SER A 671 0.56 -15.93 -27.71
C SER A 671 0.12 -17.07 -26.77
N ALA A 672 0.62 -18.28 -27.00
CA ALA A 672 0.33 -19.42 -26.13
C ALA A 672 0.71 -19.11 -24.66
N GLY A 673 -0.20 -19.38 -23.72
CA GLY A 673 -0.03 -19.05 -22.30
C GLY A 673 -0.39 -17.60 -21.92
N SER A 674 -0.93 -16.82 -22.86
CA SER A 674 -1.48 -15.48 -22.60
C SER A 674 -3.00 -15.53 -22.42
N SER A 675 -3.59 -14.43 -21.94
CA SER A 675 -5.04 -14.26 -21.85
C SER A 675 -5.58 -13.36 -22.96
N LEU A 676 -6.78 -13.63 -23.43
CA LEU A 676 -7.52 -12.81 -24.40
C LEU A 676 -8.52 -11.90 -23.68
N MET A 677 -8.36 -10.58 -23.81
CA MET A 677 -9.25 -9.57 -23.24
C MET A 677 -10.38 -9.30 -24.22
N LEU A 678 -11.56 -9.81 -23.90
CA LEU A 678 -12.77 -9.72 -24.70
C LEU A 678 -13.58 -8.49 -24.29
N LYS A 679 -14.07 -7.75 -25.28
CA LYS A 679 -15.00 -6.64 -25.09
C LYS A 679 -16.18 -6.79 -26.03
N ALA A 680 -17.39 -6.58 -25.51
CA ALA A 680 -18.58 -6.45 -26.33
C ALA A 680 -19.36 -5.17 -25.98
N VAL A 681 -19.91 -4.52 -27.00
CA VAL A 681 -20.91 -3.44 -26.85
C VAL A 681 -22.25 -4.02 -27.24
N VAL A 682 -23.17 -4.08 -26.29
CA VAL A 682 -24.49 -4.68 -26.46
C VAL A 682 -25.59 -3.62 -26.45
N GLU A 683 -26.70 -3.89 -27.14
CA GLU A 683 -27.88 -3.02 -27.22
C GLU A 683 -29.14 -3.81 -26.88
N ASN A 684 -29.98 -3.29 -25.98
CA ASN A 684 -31.27 -3.88 -25.70
C ASN A 684 -32.24 -3.65 -26.87
N LEU A 685 -32.67 -4.71 -27.54
CA LEU A 685 -33.63 -4.62 -28.65
C LEU A 685 -35.08 -4.74 -28.18
N GLY A 686 -35.28 -5.20 -26.94
CA GLY A 686 -36.57 -5.45 -26.34
C GLY A 686 -36.99 -4.38 -25.34
N ALA A 687 -37.94 -4.74 -24.48
CA ALA A 687 -38.39 -3.90 -23.38
C ALA A 687 -37.56 -4.08 -22.10
N TYR A 688 -36.68 -5.08 -22.05
CA TYR A 688 -35.85 -5.39 -20.90
C TYR A 688 -34.78 -6.42 -21.29
N PHE A 689 -33.55 -6.22 -20.84
CA PHE A 689 -32.53 -7.26 -20.82
C PHE A 689 -31.74 -7.23 -19.51
N GLY A 690 -31.56 -8.39 -18.89
CA GLY A 690 -30.69 -8.49 -17.72
C GLY A 690 -30.13 -9.88 -17.44
N TYR A 691 -30.06 -10.78 -18.43
CA TYR A 691 -29.34 -12.02 -18.22
C TYR A 691 -27.83 -11.78 -18.21
N GLY A 692 -27.09 -12.58 -17.44
CA GLY A 692 -25.64 -12.63 -17.57
C GLY A 692 -25.24 -13.05 -18.98
N ILE A 693 -24.11 -12.53 -19.46
CA ILE A 693 -23.56 -12.89 -20.77
C ILE A 693 -22.29 -13.69 -20.56
N SER A 694 -22.10 -14.73 -21.36
CA SER A 694 -20.89 -15.54 -21.36
C SER A 694 -20.35 -15.72 -22.77
N ALA A 695 -19.04 -15.79 -22.91
CA ALA A 695 -18.40 -16.33 -24.11
C ALA A 695 -18.14 -17.83 -23.93
N GLN A 696 -18.45 -18.62 -24.95
CA GLN A 696 -18.01 -20.02 -25.04
C GLN A 696 -16.99 -20.18 -26.15
N VAL A 697 -15.98 -20.99 -25.89
CA VAL A 697 -14.87 -21.28 -26.81
C VAL A 697 -14.97 -22.71 -27.30
N SER A 698 -14.87 -22.92 -28.61
CA SER A 698 -14.81 -24.25 -29.23
C SER A 698 -13.79 -24.27 -30.37
N PRO A 699 -13.26 -25.43 -30.78
CA PRO A 699 -12.58 -25.56 -32.06
C PRO A 699 -13.51 -25.10 -33.20
N ALA A 700 -12.98 -24.44 -34.22
CA ALA A 700 -13.76 -24.05 -35.40
C ALA A 700 -14.29 -25.26 -36.18
N SER A 701 -13.53 -26.37 -36.17
CA SER A 701 -13.86 -27.64 -36.83
C SER A 701 -14.87 -28.50 -36.05
N ASP A 702 -15.02 -28.29 -34.74
CA ASP A 702 -15.94 -29.04 -33.88
C ASP A 702 -16.64 -28.09 -32.89
N THR A 703 -17.67 -27.41 -33.40
CA THR A 703 -18.44 -26.43 -32.63
C THR A 703 -19.25 -27.03 -31.48
N GLY A 704 -19.38 -28.36 -31.40
CA GLY A 704 -20.05 -29.06 -30.30
C GLY A 704 -19.16 -29.25 -29.07
N ASN A 705 -17.85 -29.13 -29.22
CA ASN A 705 -16.87 -29.30 -28.16
C ASN A 705 -16.52 -27.97 -27.48
N VAL A 706 -17.23 -27.62 -26.41
CA VAL A 706 -16.97 -26.41 -25.63
C VAL A 706 -15.77 -26.64 -24.71
N LEU A 707 -14.67 -25.92 -24.97
CA LEU A 707 -13.41 -26.02 -24.23
C LEU A 707 -13.37 -25.10 -23.00
N ALA A 708 -13.97 -23.91 -23.13
CA ALA A 708 -13.99 -22.92 -22.06
C ALA A 708 -15.29 -22.10 -22.10
N THR A 709 -15.73 -21.63 -20.93
CA THR A 709 -16.83 -20.67 -20.78
C THR A 709 -16.40 -19.58 -19.82
N VAL A 710 -16.52 -18.33 -20.22
CA VAL A 710 -16.15 -17.16 -19.40
C VAL A 710 -17.32 -16.19 -19.29
N LYS A 711 -17.60 -15.73 -18.08
CA LYS A 711 -18.68 -14.76 -17.80
C LYS A 711 -18.18 -13.33 -18.00
N PHE A 712 -18.99 -12.51 -18.67
CA PHE A 712 -18.75 -11.08 -18.79
C PHE A 712 -19.23 -10.31 -17.55
N GLY A 713 -18.52 -9.22 -17.25
CA GLY A 713 -18.96 -8.19 -16.31
C GLY A 713 -19.05 -6.81 -16.99
N PRO A 714 -19.74 -5.84 -16.37
CA PRO A 714 -20.62 -5.99 -15.21
C PRO A 714 -21.91 -6.76 -15.54
N ASP A 715 -22.67 -7.17 -14.51
CA ASP A 715 -24.02 -7.70 -14.72
C ASP A 715 -24.92 -6.60 -15.34
N LEU A 716 -25.70 -6.97 -16.35
CA LEU A 716 -26.44 -6.01 -17.18
C LEU A 716 -27.85 -5.77 -16.64
N PHE A 717 -28.25 -4.51 -16.58
CA PHE A 717 -29.63 -4.08 -16.37
C PHE A 717 -29.95 -3.02 -17.43
N LEU A 718 -30.64 -3.45 -18.50
CA LEU A 718 -31.10 -2.58 -19.57
C LEU A 718 -32.64 -2.55 -19.54
N ALA A 719 -33.20 -1.47 -19.00
CA ALA A 719 -34.62 -1.30 -18.76
C ALA A 719 -35.38 -0.72 -19.96
N GLU A 720 -34.68 -0.04 -20.88
CA GLU A 720 -35.29 0.61 -22.04
C GLU A 720 -34.72 0.10 -23.35
N LYS A 721 -35.55 0.18 -24.40
CA LYS A 721 -35.14 -0.20 -25.76
C LYS A 721 -34.06 0.75 -26.26
N SER A 722 -33.07 0.20 -26.95
CA SER A 722 -31.88 0.89 -27.46
C SER A 722 -30.92 1.41 -26.40
N GLU A 723 -31.09 1.04 -25.12
CA GLU A 723 -30.02 1.20 -24.14
C GLU A 723 -28.83 0.30 -24.51
N THR A 724 -27.63 0.86 -24.38
CA THR A 724 -26.38 0.17 -24.68
C THR A 724 -25.53 0.01 -23.44
N ALA A 725 -24.71 -1.05 -23.41
CA ALA A 725 -23.72 -1.25 -22.36
C ALA A 725 -22.45 -1.89 -22.93
N THR A 726 -21.31 -1.56 -22.32
CA THR A 726 -20.04 -2.22 -22.59
C THR A 726 -19.77 -3.25 -21.51
N ILE A 727 -19.44 -4.47 -21.94
CA ILE A 727 -19.06 -5.56 -21.07
C ILE A 727 -17.68 -6.08 -21.47
N THR A 728 -16.91 -6.51 -20.47
CA THR A 728 -15.57 -7.07 -20.67
C THR A 728 -15.41 -8.41 -19.95
N SER A 729 -14.46 -9.21 -20.42
CA SER A 729 -14.12 -10.51 -19.87
C SER A 729 -12.70 -10.89 -20.25
N THR A 730 -12.03 -11.70 -19.42
CA THR A 730 -10.69 -12.21 -19.73
C THR A 730 -10.74 -13.72 -19.88
N LEU A 731 -10.35 -14.22 -21.04
CA LEU A 731 -10.28 -15.64 -21.35
C LEU A 731 -8.82 -16.13 -21.24
N SER A 732 -8.53 -17.06 -20.35
CA SER A 732 -7.22 -17.76 -20.38
C SER A 732 -7.17 -18.72 -21.55
N THR A 733 -6.01 -18.79 -22.22
CA THR A 733 -5.74 -19.80 -23.26
C THR A 733 -5.00 -21.03 -22.71
N ASP A 734 -4.76 -21.09 -21.41
CA ASP A 734 -4.09 -22.23 -20.77
C ASP A 734 -4.93 -23.51 -20.91
N GLY A 735 -4.29 -24.59 -21.38
CA GLY A 735 -4.94 -25.87 -21.62
C GLY A 735 -5.71 -25.96 -22.95
N ILE A 736 -5.81 -24.87 -23.73
CA ILE A 736 -6.27 -24.91 -25.11
C ILE A 736 -5.08 -25.37 -25.99
N GLY A 737 -5.07 -26.65 -26.38
CA GLY A 737 -3.95 -27.26 -27.09
C GLY A 737 -4.09 -27.21 -28.61
N GLY A 738 -3.05 -26.72 -29.31
CA GLY A 738 -2.94 -26.77 -30.78
C GLY A 738 -2.59 -25.42 -31.42
N TYR A 739 -2.44 -25.42 -32.75
CA TYR A 739 -2.39 -24.22 -33.61
C TYR A 739 -3.69 -24.08 -34.43
N ASP A 740 -4.74 -24.75 -33.99
CA ASP A 740 -6.03 -24.77 -34.68
C ASP A 740 -6.75 -23.42 -34.53
N LEU A 741 -7.70 -23.15 -35.42
CA LEU A 741 -8.56 -22.00 -35.32
C LEU A 741 -9.63 -22.26 -34.24
N TYR A 742 -9.70 -21.40 -33.23
CA TYR A 742 -10.71 -21.44 -32.19
C TYR A 742 -11.75 -20.36 -32.42
N ARG A 743 -13.00 -20.66 -32.07
CA ARG A 743 -14.16 -19.78 -32.23
C ARG A 743 -14.67 -19.35 -30.87
N VAL A 744 -15.05 -18.09 -30.75
CA VAL A 744 -15.67 -17.52 -29.54
C VAL A 744 -17.05 -16.98 -29.87
N ARG A 745 -18.08 -17.43 -29.13
CA ARG A 745 -19.48 -17.02 -29.30
C ARG A 745 -20.10 -16.55 -28.00
N LEU A 746 -20.98 -15.55 -28.10
CA LEU A 746 -21.71 -14.99 -26.97
C LEU A 746 -23.06 -15.68 -26.74
N TYR A 747 -23.34 -15.98 -25.47
CA TYR A 747 -24.57 -16.60 -25.00
C TYR A 747 -25.14 -15.82 -23.82
N ALA A 748 -26.46 -15.69 -23.77
CA ALA A 748 -27.18 -15.25 -22.59
C ALA A 748 -27.39 -16.44 -21.64
N MET A 749 -27.12 -16.23 -20.36
CA MET A 749 -27.29 -17.21 -19.29
C MET A 749 -28.75 -17.23 -18.83
N ALA A 750 -29.63 -17.82 -19.63
CA ALA A 750 -31.03 -17.97 -19.28
C ALA A 750 -31.23 -19.07 -18.22
N PRO A 751 -32.37 -19.11 -17.50
CA PRO A 751 -32.58 -20.05 -16.40
C PRO A 751 -32.57 -21.53 -16.81
N ASN A 752 -32.77 -21.81 -18.10
CA ASN A 752 -32.74 -23.17 -18.67
C ASN A 752 -31.41 -23.50 -19.37
N GLY A 753 -30.35 -22.70 -19.14
CA GLY A 753 -29.03 -22.87 -19.74
C GLY A 753 -28.65 -21.71 -20.67
N PHE A 754 -27.66 -21.94 -21.52
CA PHE A 754 -27.14 -20.94 -22.44
C PHE A 754 -28.05 -20.78 -23.66
N ALA A 755 -28.51 -19.55 -23.91
CA ALA A 755 -29.24 -19.17 -25.11
C ALA A 755 -28.34 -18.34 -26.03
N GLU A 756 -28.14 -18.79 -27.26
CA GLU A 756 -27.31 -18.08 -28.24
C GLU A 756 -27.87 -16.67 -28.53
N ILE A 757 -26.99 -15.66 -28.49
CA ILE A 757 -27.36 -14.29 -28.87
C ILE A 757 -27.31 -14.20 -30.39
N LYS A 758 -28.47 -14.41 -31.02
CA LYS A 758 -28.59 -14.45 -32.49
C LYS A 758 -28.14 -13.14 -33.13
N GLY A 759 -27.28 -13.24 -34.13
CA GLY A 759 -26.78 -12.09 -34.89
C GLY A 759 -25.59 -11.37 -34.23
N ALA A 760 -25.08 -11.86 -33.10
CA ALA A 760 -23.82 -11.38 -32.56
C ALA A 760 -22.66 -11.72 -33.52
N PRO A 761 -21.70 -10.79 -33.72
CA PRO A 761 -20.50 -11.09 -34.49
C PRO A 761 -19.72 -12.21 -33.80
N GLU A 762 -19.03 -13.00 -34.61
CA GLU A 762 -18.12 -14.03 -34.12
C GLU A 762 -16.70 -13.51 -34.20
N ILE A 763 -15.90 -13.89 -33.22
CA ILE A 763 -14.45 -13.73 -33.28
C ILE A 763 -13.80 -15.10 -33.23
N TYR A 764 -12.64 -15.18 -33.86
CA TYR A 764 -11.81 -16.37 -33.87
C TYR A 764 -10.43 -16.03 -33.33
N PHE A 765 -9.70 -17.01 -32.83
CA PHE A 765 -8.31 -16.80 -32.47
C PHE A 765 -7.44 -18.02 -32.77
N ARG A 766 -6.14 -17.77 -32.96
CA ARG A 766 -5.09 -18.79 -33.04
C ARG A 766 -4.02 -18.52 -32.01
N LEU A 767 -3.41 -19.60 -31.53
CA LEU A 767 -2.23 -19.51 -30.69
C LEU A 767 -1.00 -19.30 -31.57
N SER A 768 -0.27 -18.20 -31.37
CA SER A 768 0.99 -17.93 -32.06
C SER A 768 2.18 -18.40 -31.21
N SER A 769 3.18 -19.01 -31.86
CA SER A 769 4.48 -19.25 -31.24
C SER A 769 5.35 -18.01 -31.48
N SER A 770 5.89 -17.42 -30.41
CA SER A 770 6.70 -16.21 -30.48
C SER A 770 7.90 -16.38 -31.44
N GLY A 771 7.84 -15.74 -32.60
CA GLY A 771 8.90 -15.71 -33.59
C GLY A 771 8.91 -14.36 -34.30
N VAL A 772 10.10 -13.76 -34.39
CA VAL A 772 10.34 -12.42 -34.93
C VAL A 772 10.05 -12.38 -36.44
N SER A 773 8.82 -11.98 -36.77
CA SER A 773 8.32 -11.62 -38.10
C SER A 773 7.05 -10.81 -37.80
N GLU A 774 6.91 -9.52 -38.09
CA GLU A 774 7.19 -8.82 -39.35
C GLU A 774 7.35 -7.30 -39.06
N VAL A 775 8.43 -6.69 -39.56
CA VAL A 775 8.41 -5.29 -40.00
C VAL A 775 8.53 -5.37 -41.52
N ASP A 776 7.39 -5.44 -42.18
CA ASP A 776 7.34 -5.59 -43.64
C ASP A 776 7.53 -4.22 -44.31
N ALA A 777 8.70 -4.04 -44.92
CA ALA A 777 8.94 -3.03 -45.94
C ALA A 777 8.93 -3.70 -47.32
N LEU A 778 7.80 -3.51 -48.01
CA LEU A 778 7.53 -3.58 -49.46
C LEU A 778 8.65 -4.09 -50.40
N GLY A 779 8.38 -5.22 -51.06
CA GLY A 779 8.56 -5.32 -52.53
C GLY A 779 9.79 -6.03 -53.09
N VAL A 780 10.66 -6.64 -52.28
CA VAL A 780 11.97 -7.12 -52.77
C VAL A 780 12.00 -8.59 -53.22
N GLY A 781 10.89 -9.34 -53.09
CA GLY A 781 10.78 -10.75 -53.50
C GLY A 781 10.33 -11.68 -52.36
N GLU A 782 10.08 -12.95 -52.66
CA GLU A 782 9.55 -13.96 -51.73
C GLU A 782 10.48 -15.17 -51.63
N VAL A 783 10.53 -15.81 -50.45
CA VAL A 783 11.17 -17.12 -50.24
C VAL A 783 10.15 -18.08 -49.66
N SER A 784 9.92 -19.20 -50.34
CA SER A 784 8.90 -20.19 -49.95
C SER A 784 9.42 -21.63 -50.07
N PHE A 785 8.78 -22.57 -49.36
CA PHE A 785 9.09 -23.99 -49.41
C PHE A 785 7.86 -24.81 -49.79
N ASP A 786 7.97 -25.57 -50.88
CA ASP A 786 6.94 -26.53 -51.27
C ASP A 786 7.23 -27.90 -50.63
N ARG A 787 6.38 -28.29 -49.69
CA ARG A 787 6.48 -29.57 -48.97
C ARG A 787 6.28 -30.79 -49.88
N GLY A 788 5.50 -30.68 -50.95
CA GLY A 788 5.20 -31.79 -51.86
C GLY A 788 6.39 -32.14 -52.76
N SER A 789 7.12 -31.13 -53.24
CA SER A 789 8.31 -31.32 -54.09
C SER A 789 9.65 -31.20 -53.34
N ARG A 790 9.62 -30.86 -52.04
CA ARG A 790 10.78 -30.57 -51.17
C ARG A 790 11.75 -29.55 -51.78
N LYS A 791 11.20 -28.53 -52.45
CA LYS A 791 11.97 -27.45 -53.08
C LYS A 791 11.73 -26.13 -52.38
N VAL A 792 12.83 -25.41 -52.17
CA VAL A 792 12.83 -24.01 -51.77
C VAL A 792 12.85 -23.16 -53.03
N PHE A 793 12.08 -22.09 -53.03
CA PHE A 793 11.98 -21.15 -54.12
C PHE A 793 12.26 -19.75 -53.62
N ALA A 794 13.06 -19.00 -54.38
CA ALA A 794 13.22 -17.56 -54.20
C ALA A 794 12.85 -16.85 -55.50
N THR A 795 11.96 -15.86 -55.42
CA THR A 795 11.43 -15.10 -56.55
C THR A 795 11.78 -13.62 -56.43
N GLY A 796 11.96 -12.92 -57.55
CA GLY A 796 12.29 -11.48 -57.61
C GLY A 796 13.69 -11.25 -58.19
N ASP A 797 14.37 -10.16 -57.78
CA ASP A 797 15.73 -9.84 -58.27
C ASP A 797 16.85 -10.73 -57.67
N VAL A 798 16.51 -11.97 -57.32
CA VAL A 798 17.35 -12.87 -56.54
C VAL A 798 18.72 -13.10 -57.23
N SER A 799 19.79 -12.95 -56.48
CA SER A 799 21.19 -13.16 -56.89
C SER A 799 21.78 -14.45 -56.35
N GLY A 800 21.21 -15.03 -55.29
CA GLY A 800 21.65 -16.31 -54.74
C GLY A 800 20.63 -16.95 -53.80
N LEU A 801 20.70 -18.28 -53.68
CA LEU A 801 19.88 -19.07 -52.76
C LEU A 801 20.75 -20.21 -52.20
N ASP A 802 21.03 -20.15 -50.91
CA ASP A 802 21.81 -21.16 -50.19
C ASP A 802 20.95 -21.85 -49.13
N LEU A 803 21.22 -23.12 -48.87
CA LEU A 803 20.57 -23.91 -47.83
C LEU A 803 21.60 -24.26 -46.76
N TYR A 804 21.23 -24.11 -45.49
CA TYR A 804 22.07 -24.45 -44.35
C TYR A 804 21.33 -25.38 -43.39
N ASP A 805 22.06 -26.24 -42.70
CA ASP A 805 21.53 -26.93 -41.52
C ASP A 805 21.57 -26.02 -40.27
N ILE A 806 21.07 -26.52 -39.14
CA ILE A 806 21.06 -25.78 -37.86
C ILE A 806 22.45 -25.48 -37.29
N SER A 807 23.49 -26.18 -37.76
CA SER A 807 24.87 -25.93 -37.36
C SER A 807 25.52 -24.80 -38.16
N GLY A 808 24.82 -24.28 -39.18
CA GLY A 808 25.33 -23.27 -40.11
C GLY A 808 26.17 -23.87 -41.24
N SER A 809 26.18 -25.20 -41.41
CA SER A 809 26.89 -25.85 -42.50
C SER A 809 26.08 -25.78 -43.79
N MET A 810 26.71 -25.39 -44.89
CA MET A 810 26.03 -25.28 -46.19
C MET A 810 25.72 -26.68 -46.74
N ILE A 811 24.45 -26.89 -47.06
CA ILE A 811 23.94 -28.10 -47.68
C ILE A 811 24.13 -27.91 -49.19
N ALA A 812 25.02 -28.70 -49.81
CA ALA A 812 25.40 -28.52 -51.21
C ALA A 812 24.21 -28.76 -52.16
N ALA A 813 23.52 -27.69 -52.53
CA ALA A 813 22.54 -27.65 -53.60
C ALA A 813 22.95 -26.54 -54.58
N GLU A 814 23.24 -26.88 -55.83
CA GLU A 814 23.39 -25.85 -56.86
C GLU A 814 21.98 -25.35 -57.22
N PRO A 815 21.63 -24.07 -56.92
CA PRO A 815 20.32 -23.57 -57.24
C PRO A 815 20.12 -23.55 -58.76
N VAL A 816 19.00 -24.11 -59.22
CA VAL A 816 18.64 -24.11 -60.64
C VAL A 816 17.88 -22.81 -60.92
N ALA A 817 18.39 -22.04 -61.88
CA ALA A 817 17.75 -20.82 -62.35
C ALA A 817 16.68 -21.13 -63.41
N ASP A 818 15.50 -20.53 -63.23
CA ASP A 818 14.41 -20.53 -64.20
C ASP A 818 13.83 -19.11 -64.28
N GLY A 819 14.34 -18.31 -65.23
CA GLY A 819 14.01 -16.88 -65.33
C GLY A 819 14.47 -16.07 -64.11
N GLU A 820 13.56 -15.32 -63.48
CA GLU A 820 13.81 -14.52 -62.27
C GLU A 820 13.59 -15.32 -60.97
N ARG A 821 13.65 -16.65 -61.04
CA ARG A 821 13.47 -17.55 -59.90
C ARG A 821 14.68 -18.45 -59.73
N LEU A 822 15.12 -18.61 -58.48
CA LEU A 822 16.05 -19.65 -58.08
C LEU A 822 15.32 -20.74 -57.30
N SER A 823 15.70 -21.98 -57.52
CA SER A 823 15.17 -23.12 -56.76
C SER A 823 16.26 -24.05 -56.29
N ALA A 824 16.17 -24.52 -55.04
CA ALA A 824 17.08 -25.48 -54.45
C ALA A 824 16.28 -26.64 -53.84
N ARG A 825 16.68 -27.88 -54.11
CA ARG A 825 16.00 -29.06 -53.56
C ARG A 825 16.67 -29.49 -52.26
N VAL A 826 15.86 -29.80 -51.26
CA VAL A 826 16.31 -30.40 -50.00
C VAL A 826 16.31 -31.92 -50.16
N ASP A 827 17.39 -32.57 -49.75
CA ASP A 827 17.52 -34.03 -49.81
C ASP A 827 16.35 -34.73 -49.08
N ASP A 828 15.82 -35.79 -49.70
CA ASP A 828 14.70 -36.57 -49.19
C ASP A 828 15.11 -37.32 -47.90
N ALA A 829 16.39 -37.63 -47.71
CA ALA A 829 16.91 -38.30 -46.51
C ALA A 829 17.14 -37.36 -45.31
N MET A 830 17.01 -36.04 -45.49
CA MET A 830 17.28 -35.06 -44.43
C MET A 830 16.09 -34.88 -43.50
N SER A 831 16.35 -34.92 -42.20
CA SER A 831 15.40 -34.64 -41.12
C SER A 831 15.96 -33.54 -40.21
N GLY A 832 15.08 -32.72 -39.63
CA GLY A 832 15.46 -31.59 -38.78
C GLY A 832 15.14 -30.23 -39.42
N ILE A 833 15.85 -29.18 -38.99
CA ILE A 833 15.61 -27.82 -39.47
C ILE A 833 16.62 -27.46 -40.56
N VAL A 834 16.11 -26.89 -41.65
CA VAL A 834 16.91 -26.28 -42.72
C VAL A 834 16.62 -24.79 -42.78
N ILE A 835 17.67 -24.00 -42.96
CA ILE A 835 17.59 -22.55 -43.11
C ILE A 835 17.90 -22.23 -44.57
N ALA A 836 16.90 -21.74 -45.30
CA ALA A 836 17.10 -21.19 -46.62
C ALA A 836 17.45 -19.71 -46.52
N VAL A 837 18.48 -19.28 -47.25
CA VAL A 837 18.94 -17.89 -47.28
C VAL A 837 18.95 -17.43 -48.73
N ALA A 838 18.01 -16.56 -49.08
CA ALA A 838 17.97 -15.90 -50.38
C ALA A 838 18.63 -14.53 -50.30
N ARG A 839 19.50 -14.22 -51.27
CA ARG A 839 20.14 -12.92 -51.43
C ARG A 839 19.63 -12.26 -52.70
N TYR A 840 19.35 -10.97 -52.61
CA TYR A 840 18.73 -10.16 -53.65
C TYR A 840 19.73 -9.15 -54.22
N ARG A 841 19.62 -8.78 -55.50
CA ARG A 841 20.57 -7.83 -56.14
C ARG A 841 20.50 -6.43 -55.53
N SER A 842 19.36 -6.08 -54.96
CA SER A 842 19.14 -4.92 -54.09
C SER A 842 19.99 -4.87 -52.81
N GLY A 843 20.62 -5.99 -52.41
CA GLY A 843 21.34 -6.14 -51.15
C GLY A 843 20.50 -6.70 -50.01
N ALA A 844 19.20 -6.94 -50.21
CA ALA A 844 18.35 -7.58 -49.21
C ALA A 844 18.69 -9.06 -49.03
N VAL A 845 18.52 -9.57 -47.80
CA VAL A 845 18.65 -10.98 -47.47
C VAL A 845 17.37 -11.44 -46.79
N LYS A 846 16.75 -12.50 -47.29
CA LYS A 846 15.58 -13.14 -46.65
C LYS A 846 15.94 -14.55 -46.23
N THR A 847 15.44 -14.95 -45.06
CA THR A 847 15.67 -16.28 -44.51
C THR A 847 14.36 -16.99 -44.24
N LEU A 848 14.26 -18.26 -44.62
CA LEU A 848 13.12 -19.12 -44.30
C LEU A 848 13.61 -20.31 -43.48
N LYS A 849 13.05 -20.47 -42.27
CA LYS A 849 13.27 -21.65 -41.43
C LYS A 849 12.26 -22.73 -41.83
N ILE A 850 12.78 -23.88 -42.25
CA ILE A 850 12.00 -25.03 -42.72
C ILE A 850 12.19 -26.16 -41.73
N VAL A 851 11.08 -26.75 -41.29
CA VAL A 851 11.08 -27.97 -40.47
C VAL A 851 10.67 -29.13 -41.37
N LEU A 852 11.61 -30.05 -41.63
CA LEU A 852 11.50 -31.16 -42.57
C LEU A 852 10.90 -32.43 -42.00
#